data_AF-A0A4R9J5L2-F1
#
_entry.id   AF-A0A4R9J5L2-F1
#
_cell.length_a   1.000
_cell.length_b   1.000
_cell.length_c   1.000
_cell.angle_alpha   90.00
_cell.angle_beta   90.00
_cell.angle_gamma   90.00
#
_symmetry.space_group_name_H-M   'P 1'
#
loop_
_entity.id
_entity.type
_entity.pdbx_description
1 polymer ?
#
loop_
_entity_poly.entity_id
_entity_poly.type
_entity_poly.pdbx_seq_one_letter_code
_entity_poly.pdbx_strand_id
1 'polypeptide(L)'
;MSESKPAQKFTVVDIIFGATTAFGILAHFYYAFFPEADYSLQLLLLGALFLFAPSYLFYKTITKVAKNPQVAGSLWLAIIVSLVWFDLYVTFTPLSDLEEDSISWRFNLLRGPKGDDKEALKEIESDKGRVSQIRMNPPEKARRDIQIIGINTKTLEELGGVWPLPWEYYAKVIDKFASSTNYLMFDIFFLDYKPGQTELMSKALTHNPRVMFDYPMETRLESREAIKNLDKRTDILRKYKIENVEDPGVVAWLRFPQGPIEPIAEKSIGLGFANIKKDESGLNRKMPLVAKIIGSGPNNENEYYASIDLVIACNYYGVDLKKDLEVVMGKYIKIKNIPPKTITHFDRITLKNVTEDILAKPNEERSITIPIDEFGQMEINFPGGVYSYNTTEFFEVSEGWDNDTATQLNNNIFLVAMFYATGRGAAKDTHLSPFGDMSGIEHHAHAINTILNQDFLSNLSLGGNFLIFLAMAFVMGLLLPRMKTSWGFLFVIVMALTYTIAVVFSFETFSFIYAFPTIVIEQLFIFVGIIVYKILTEEENVKYIRTTFSKFVSKDVVDELLKNPENLNLGGSKKDITIFFSDIRGFTTMSEKMGPEELVQFLNQYLSEMTEIIIEFKGTIDKYMGDAIMAFWGAPVPLEDHAYYACAASLAQMRRLAVLKEEWKARDLPVMDIGIGLNSGPAVVGNMGSSHRMDYTCMGDTINLGSRLEGSNKEYATNIIISEYTYEKVKDRIIARELDLVKVKGKTKPVRIYELIDLVNEEDLKLLRRPLHSVEQSR
;
A
#
# COMPACT_ATOMS: atom_id res chain seq x y z
N MET A 1 8.76 -38.30 -16.42
CA MET A 1 7.38 -38.01 -16.83
C MET A 1 6.63 -37.55 -15.57
N SER A 2 6.17 -36.30 -15.53
CA SER A 2 5.44 -35.78 -14.36
C SER A 2 4.01 -36.29 -14.41
N GLU A 3 3.65 -37.19 -13.49
CA GLU A 3 2.24 -37.51 -13.24
C GLU A 3 1.54 -36.23 -12.78
N SER A 4 0.61 -35.74 -13.61
CA SER A 4 -0.31 -34.67 -13.23
C SER A 4 -1.16 -35.17 -12.06
N LYS A 5 -1.10 -34.48 -10.90
CA LYS A 5 -2.05 -34.71 -9.80
C LYS A 5 -3.47 -34.81 -10.36
N PRO A 6 -4.27 -35.82 -9.98
CA PRO A 6 -5.65 -35.92 -10.46
C PRO A 6 -6.40 -34.64 -10.08
N ALA A 7 -7.10 -34.04 -11.06
CA ALA A 7 -7.87 -32.83 -10.84
C ALA A 7 -8.93 -33.09 -9.76
N GLN A 8 -8.75 -32.50 -8.58
CA GLN A 8 -9.78 -32.51 -7.54
C GLN A 8 -11.03 -31.82 -8.09
N LYS A 9 -12.16 -32.53 -8.11
CA LYS A 9 -13.44 -31.95 -8.54
C LYS A 9 -13.90 -30.90 -7.53
N PHE A 10 -14.34 -29.75 -8.03
CA PHE A 10 -14.98 -28.73 -7.20
C PHE A 10 -16.26 -29.27 -6.58
N THR A 11 -16.48 -28.99 -5.31
CA THR A 11 -17.74 -29.27 -4.62
C THR A 11 -18.77 -28.18 -4.93
N VAL A 12 -20.06 -28.45 -4.69
CA VAL A 12 -21.12 -27.43 -4.78
C VAL A 12 -20.81 -26.23 -3.87
N VAL A 13 -20.22 -26.50 -2.71
CA VAL A 13 -19.80 -25.49 -1.74
C VAL A 13 -18.69 -24.59 -2.31
N ASP A 14 -17.69 -25.18 -2.99
CA ASP A 14 -16.64 -24.41 -3.68
C ASP A 14 -17.21 -23.46 -4.75
N ILE A 15 -18.23 -23.92 -5.49
CA ILE A 15 -18.91 -23.12 -6.53
C ILE A 15 -19.69 -21.96 -5.90
N ILE A 16 -20.42 -22.23 -4.81
CA ILE A 16 -21.19 -21.20 -4.09
C ILE A 16 -20.26 -20.09 -3.58
N PHE A 17 -19.13 -20.45 -2.94
CA PHE A 17 -18.17 -19.46 -2.44
C PHE A 17 -17.46 -18.70 -3.57
N GLY A 18 -17.18 -19.35 -4.70
CA GLY A 18 -16.68 -18.67 -5.88
C GLY A 18 -17.68 -17.65 -6.43
N ALA A 19 -18.96 -18.00 -6.51
CA ALA A 19 -20.01 -17.11 -7.01
C ALA A 19 -20.23 -15.90 -6.09
N THR A 20 -20.30 -16.10 -4.77
CA THR A 20 -20.48 -14.99 -3.81
C THR A 20 -19.27 -14.05 -3.79
N THR A 21 -18.06 -14.60 -3.86
CA THR A 21 -16.84 -13.80 -3.94
C THR A 21 -16.79 -12.98 -5.24
N ALA A 22 -17.15 -13.58 -6.38
CA ALA A 22 -17.24 -12.88 -7.66
C ALA A 22 -18.27 -11.74 -7.60
N PHE A 23 -19.41 -11.96 -6.94
CA PHE A 23 -20.40 -10.91 -6.72
C PHE A 23 -19.83 -9.76 -5.86
N GLY A 24 -19.07 -10.08 -4.81
CA GLY A 24 -18.35 -9.09 -4.02
C GLY A 24 -17.43 -8.22 -4.87
N ILE A 25 -16.59 -8.84 -5.71
CA ILE A 25 -15.68 -8.09 -6.61
C ILE A 25 -16.46 -7.23 -7.61
N LEU A 26 -17.52 -7.77 -8.20
CA LEU A 26 -18.36 -7.04 -9.15
C LEU A 26 -19.05 -5.84 -8.52
N ALA A 27 -19.44 -5.92 -7.24
CA ALA A 27 -20.01 -4.80 -6.50
C ALA A 27 -18.99 -3.64 -6.34
N HIS A 28 -17.73 -3.94 -6.02
CA HIS A 28 -16.68 -2.91 -5.93
C HIS A 28 -16.39 -2.28 -7.29
N PHE A 29 -16.29 -3.12 -8.34
CA PHE A 29 -16.13 -2.64 -9.71
C PHE A 29 -17.30 -1.73 -10.12
N TYR A 30 -18.54 -2.15 -9.85
CA TYR A 30 -19.72 -1.36 -10.17
C TYR A 30 -19.69 -0.01 -9.44
N TYR A 31 -19.40 0.00 -8.15
CA TYR A 31 -19.28 1.24 -7.38
C TYR A 31 -18.17 2.16 -7.90
N ALA A 32 -16.99 1.61 -8.22
CA ALA A 32 -15.86 2.39 -8.69
C ALA A 32 -16.13 3.10 -10.02
N PHE A 33 -16.85 2.46 -10.96
CA PHE A 33 -17.14 3.02 -12.28
C PHE A 33 -18.50 3.74 -12.38
N PHE A 34 -19.43 3.45 -11.47
CA PHE A 34 -20.78 4.02 -11.44
C PHE A 34 -21.18 4.49 -10.02
N PRO A 35 -20.40 5.41 -9.40
CA PRO A 35 -20.65 5.83 -8.02
C PRO A 35 -21.97 6.58 -7.84
N GLU A 36 -22.44 7.26 -8.88
CA GLU A 36 -23.68 8.06 -8.87
C GLU A 36 -24.96 7.22 -9.00
N ALA A 37 -24.86 5.91 -9.23
CA ALA A 37 -26.03 5.06 -9.37
C ALA A 37 -26.79 4.90 -8.05
N ASP A 38 -28.12 4.83 -8.13
CA ASP A 38 -28.98 4.54 -6.98
C ASP A 38 -28.51 3.25 -6.29
N TYR A 39 -28.34 3.31 -4.96
CA TYR A 39 -27.88 2.21 -4.10
C TYR A 39 -26.42 1.77 -4.29
N SER A 40 -25.59 2.50 -5.03
CA SER A 40 -24.17 2.15 -5.26
C SER A 40 -23.40 1.88 -3.95
N LEU A 41 -23.54 2.77 -2.95
CA LEU A 41 -22.90 2.61 -1.64
C LEU A 41 -23.41 1.40 -0.87
N GLN A 42 -24.71 1.10 -0.96
CA GLN A 42 -25.29 -0.09 -0.33
C GLN A 42 -24.76 -1.37 -0.99
N LEU A 43 -24.60 -1.35 -2.31
CA LEU A 43 -24.01 -2.44 -3.06
C LEU A 43 -22.55 -2.65 -2.68
N LEU A 44 -21.77 -1.58 -2.48
CA LEU A 44 -20.39 -1.65 -1.99
C LEU A 44 -20.32 -2.35 -0.62
N LEU A 45 -21.12 -1.88 0.35
CA LEU A 45 -21.19 -2.45 1.70
C LEU A 45 -21.60 -3.93 1.68
N LEU A 46 -22.56 -4.28 0.83
CA LEU A 46 -22.98 -5.66 0.62
C LEU A 46 -21.86 -6.49 -0.02
N GLY A 47 -21.13 -5.92 -0.98
CA GLY A 47 -19.97 -6.51 -1.61
C GLY A 47 -18.86 -6.82 -0.60
N ALA A 48 -18.55 -5.88 0.29
CA ALA A 48 -17.57 -6.05 1.36
C ALA A 48 -17.95 -7.21 2.30
N LEU A 49 -19.23 -7.32 2.67
CA LEU A 49 -19.74 -8.46 3.45
C LEU A 49 -19.54 -9.80 2.72
N PHE A 50 -19.76 -9.82 1.40
CA PHE A 50 -19.56 -11.02 0.58
C PHE A 50 -18.07 -11.38 0.36
N LEU A 51 -17.14 -10.51 0.71
CA LEU A 51 -15.70 -10.82 0.69
C LEU A 51 -15.21 -11.44 2.00
N PHE A 52 -15.81 -11.17 3.16
CA PHE A 52 -15.22 -11.55 4.46
C PHE A 52 -14.99 -13.06 4.66
N ALA A 53 -16.07 -13.86 4.74
CA ALA A 53 -15.99 -15.31 4.96
C ALA A 53 -15.83 -16.12 3.65
N PRO A 54 -16.52 -15.78 2.55
CA PRO A 54 -16.40 -16.52 1.29
C PRO A 54 -15.00 -16.46 0.66
N SER A 55 -14.29 -15.34 0.78
CA SER A 55 -12.97 -15.17 0.16
C SER A 55 -11.94 -16.16 0.70
N TYR A 56 -11.94 -16.43 2.00
CA TYR A 56 -11.04 -17.42 2.59
C TYR A 56 -11.34 -18.85 2.08
N LEU A 57 -12.61 -19.18 1.91
CA LEU A 57 -13.02 -20.49 1.42
C LEU A 57 -12.70 -20.64 -0.07
N PHE A 58 -12.94 -19.59 -0.86
CA PHE A 58 -12.55 -19.53 -2.25
C PHE A 58 -11.02 -19.59 -2.45
N TYR A 59 -10.26 -18.96 -1.56
CA TYR A 59 -8.80 -19.12 -1.49
C TYR A 59 -8.38 -20.60 -1.36
N LYS A 60 -9.00 -21.36 -0.44
CA LYS A 60 -8.75 -22.81 -0.30
C LYS A 60 -9.10 -23.59 -1.57
N THR A 61 -10.12 -23.15 -2.28
CA THR A 61 -10.54 -23.74 -3.56
C THR A 61 -9.50 -23.48 -4.66
N ILE A 62 -9.02 -22.24 -4.82
CA ILE A 62 -8.02 -21.87 -5.84
C ILE A 62 -6.70 -22.62 -5.62
N THR A 63 -6.24 -22.68 -4.36
CA THR A 63 -4.95 -23.31 -4.02
C THR A 63 -4.92 -24.81 -4.24
N LYS A 64 -6.06 -25.51 -4.20
CA LYS A 64 -6.15 -26.95 -4.55
C LYS A 64 -5.78 -27.24 -6.00
N VAL A 65 -6.08 -26.32 -6.91
CA VAL A 65 -5.97 -26.52 -8.37
C VAL A 65 -4.80 -25.74 -8.98
N ALA A 66 -4.30 -24.72 -8.27
CA ALA A 66 -3.19 -23.91 -8.74
C ALA A 66 -1.88 -24.70 -8.88
N LYS A 67 -1.20 -24.53 -10.03
CA LYS A 67 0.14 -25.09 -10.28
C LYS A 67 1.18 -24.59 -9.27
N ASN A 68 1.04 -23.35 -8.80
CA ASN A 68 1.84 -22.77 -7.73
C ASN A 68 0.89 -22.18 -6.66
N PRO A 69 0.52 -22.96 -5.62
CA PRO A 69 -0.39 -22.53 -4.58
C PRO A 69 0.09 -21.30 -3.81
N GLN A 70 1.41 -21.13 -3.67
CA GLN A 70 1.99 -19.97 -2.99
C GLN A 70 1.68 -18.69 -3.75
N VAL A 71 1.97 -18.66 -5.05
CA VAL A 71 1.74 -17.48 -5.90
C VAL A 71 0.24 -17.19 -6.02
N ALA A 72 -0.58 -18.22 -6.25
CA ALA A 72 -2.02 -18.03 -6.38
C ALA A 72 -2.65 -17.50 -5.09
N GLY A 73 -2.21 -17.99 -3.93
CA GLY A 73 -2.64 -17.50 -2.62
C GLY A 73 -2.20 -16.08 -2.34
N SER A 74 -0.93 -15.72 -2.61
CA SER A 74 -0.44 -14.36 -2.44
C SER A 74 -1.13 -13.35 -3.35
N LEU A 75 -1.40 -13.72 -4.62
CA LEU A 75 -2.13 -12.87 -5.54
C LEU A 75 -3.56 -12.63 -5.08
N TRP A 76 -4.24 -13.69 -4.64
CA TRP A 76 -5.59 -13.59 -4.09
C TRP A 76 -5.64 -12.69 -2.86
N LEU A 77 -4.71 -12.89 -1.91
CA LEU A 77 -4.60 -12.07 -0.72
C LEU A 77 -4.39 -10.60 -1.06
N ALA A 78 -3.47 -10.30 -1.98
CA ALA A 78 -3.19 -8.93 -2.40
C ALA A 78 -4.43 -8.25 -2.97
N ILE A 79 -5.18 -8.92 -3.85
CA ILE A 79 -6.43 -8.39 -4.43
C ILE A 79 -7.46 -8.08 -3.34
N ILE A 80 -7.63 -8.98 -2.37
CA ILE A 80 -8.62 -8.80 -1.31
C ILE A 80 -8.25 -7.65 -0.37
N VAL A 81 -6.97 -7.56 0.00
CA VAL A 81 -6.48 -6.41 0.79
C VAL A 81 -6.69 -5.10 0.02
N SER A 82 -6.46 -5.11 -1.30
CA SER A 82 -6.68 -3.95 -2.17
C SER A 82 -8.13 -3.48 -2.20
N LEU A 83 -9.07 -4.41 -2.35
CA LEU A 83 -10.51 -4.10 -2.33
C LEU A 83 -10.94 -3.51 -0.98
N VAL A 84 -10.49 -4.10 0.13
CA VAL A 84 -10.76 -3.57 1.47
C VAL A 84 -10.13 -2.19 1.66
N TRP A 85 -8.92 -1.95 1.14
CA TRP A 85 -8.30 -0.64 1.22
C TRP A 85 -9.00 0.40 0.35
N PHE A 86 -9.51 0.01 -0.80
CA PHE A 86 -10.34 0.88 -1.63
C PHE A 86 -11.65 1.26 -0.93
N ASP A 87 -12.31 0.33 -0.22
CA ASP A 87 -13.49 0.65 0.57
C ASP A 87 -13.18 1.69 1.65
N LEU A 88 -12.07 1.50 2.36
CA LEU A 88 -11.63 2.43 3.40
C LEU A 88 -11.22 3.78 2.81
N TYR A 89 -10.56 3.81 1.64
CA TYR A 89 -10.27 5.06 0.92
C TYR A 89 -11.54 5.89 0.66
N VAL A 90 -12.65 5.24 0.33
CA VAL A 90 -13.92 5.94 0.05
C VAL A 90 -14.75 6.25 1.30
N THR A 91 -14.73 5.37 2.29
CA THR A 91 -15.68 5.45 3.42
C THR A 91 -15.07 5.94 4.73
N PHE A 92 -13.74 5.94 4.86
CA PHE A 92 -13.05 6.23 6.11
C PHE A 92 -12.46 7.65 6.10
N THR A 93 -13.12 8.57 6.79
CA THR A 93 -12.76 10.01 6.84
C THR A 93 -11.28 10.28 7.11
N PRO A 94 -10.60 9.62 8.08
CA PRO A 94 -9.18 9.90 8.32
C PRO A 94 -8.26 9.64 7.13
N LEU A 95 -8.62 8.73 6.22
CA LEU A 95 -7.87 8.54 4.96
C LEU A 95 -8.20 9.63 3.95
N SER A 96 -9.46 10.06 3.86
CA SER A 96 -9.85 11.20 3.02
C SER A 96 -9.08 12.45 3.43
N ASP A 97 -9.03 12.76 4.73
CA ASP A 97 -8.26 13.89 5.27
C ASP A 97 -6.77 13.77 4.93
N LEU A 98 -6.20 12.56 5.02
CA LEU A 98 -4.81 12.30 4.68
C LEU A 98 -4.52 12.52 3.19
N GLU A 99 -5.45 12.14 2.31
CA GLU A 99 -5.36 12.38 0.86
C GLU A 99 -5.43 13.87 0.54
N GLU A 100 -6.31 14.60 1.23
CA GLU A 100 -6.45 16.05 1.15
C GLU A 100 -5.18 16.79 1.59
N ASP A 101 -4.63 16.41 2.76
CA ASP A 101 -3.36 16.94 3.26
C ASP A 101 -2.20 16.62 2.31
N SER A 102 -2.26 15.48 1.61
CA SER A 102 -1.24 15.10 0.64
C SER A 102 -1.17 16.07 -0.54
N ILE A 103 -2.28 16.73 -0.90
CA ILE A 103 -2.30 17.74 -1.97
C ILE A 103 -1.54 19.00 -1.50
N SER A 104 -1.77 19.44 -0.26
CA SER A 104 -1.03 20.54 0.35
C SER A 104 0.47 20.21 0.46
N TRP A 105 0.82 18.96 0.77
CA TRP A 105 2.21 18.50 0.73
C TRP A 105 2.82 18.59 -0.67
N ARG A 106 2.09 18.21 -1.74
CA ARG A 106 2.57 18.35 -3.14
C ARG A 106 2.90 19.80 -3.48
N PHE A 107 1.99 20.73 -3.14
CA PHE A 107 2.22 22.17 -3.32
C PHE A 107 3.47 22.66 -2.58
N ASN A 108 3.59 22.34 -1.28
CA ASN A 108 4.75 22.73 -0.48
C ASN A 108 6.06 22.15 -1.01
N LEU A 109 6.07 20.89 -1.42
CA LEU A 109 7.25 20.21 -1.93
C LEU A 109 7.75 20.86 -3.23
N LEU A 110 6.83 21.14 -4.16
CA LEU A 110 7.17 21.59 -5.50
C LEU A 110 7.39 23.11 -5.57
N ARG A 111 6.48 23.85 -4.93
CA ARG A 111 6.28 25.30 -5.10
C ARG A 111 6.33 26.08 -3.80
N GLY A 112 6.58 25.40 -2.68
CA GLY A 112 6.84 26.06 -1.42
C GLY A 112 8.17 26.82 -1.46
N PRO A 113 8.36 27.78 -0.54
CA PRO A 113 9.60 28.54 -0.41
C PRO A 113 10.80 27.61 -0.19
N LYS A 114 11.95 27.92 -0.81
CA LYS A 114 13.18 27.10 -0.73
C LYS A 114 14.36 27.95 -0.25
N GLY A 115 15.26 27.36 0.54
CA GLY A 115 16.49 28.04 0.99
C GLY A 115 16.22 29.34 1.74
N ASP A 116 16.90 30.42 1.33
CA ASP A 116 16.81 31.76 1.92
C ASP A 116 15.37 32.33 1.92
N ASP A 117 14.49 31.90 1.01
CA ASP A 117 13.08 32.33 0.98
C ASP A 117 12.30 31.83 2.19
N LYS A 118 12.67 30.67 2.77
CA LYS A 118 12.07 30.18 4.04
C LYS A 118 12.55 30.98 5.24
N GLU A 119 13.78 31.49 5.21
CA GLU A 119 14.31 32.37 6.26
C GLU A 119 13.72 33.78 6.12
N ALA A 120 13.54 34.28 4.90
CA ALA A 120 12.83 35.53 4.62
C ALA A 120 11.39 35.48 5.13
N LEU A 121 10.67 34.35 4.95
CA LEU A 121 9.33 34.15 5.50
C LEU A 121 9.27 33.99 7.03
N LYS A 122 10.39 33.65 7.67
CA LYS A 122 10.45 33.38 9.12
C LYS A 122 10.55 34.64 9.99
N GLU A 123 10.78 35.81 9.42
CA GLU A 123 10.86 37.04 10.20
C GLU A 123 10.05 38.16 9.56
N ILE A 124 8.72 38.16 9.75
CA ILE A 124 7.95 39.40 9.82
C ILE A 124 6.66 39.31 10.66
N GLU A 125 6.80 39.18 11.98
CA GLU A 125 5.97 39.97 12.91
C GLU A 125 6.97 40.55 13.91
N SER A 126 7.48 41.76 13.65
CA SER A 126 8.14 42.49 14.73
C SER A 126 7.11 42.84 15.80
N ASP A 127 7.54 43.03 17.05
CA ASP A 127 6.72 43.55 18.17
C ASP A 127 5.95 44.86 17.86
N LYS A 128 6.14 45.44 16.66
CA LYS A 128 5.50 46.67 16.16
C LYS A 128 4.66 46.47 14.87
N GLY A 129 4.43 45.24 14.39
CA GLY A 129 3.59 44.98 13.20
C GLY A 129 4.16 45.46 11.85
N ARG A 130 5.48 45.67 11.75
CA ARG A 130 6.11 46.13 10.51
C ARG A 130 6.39 44.99 9.55
N VAL A 131 5.81 45.04 8.34
CA VAL A 131 6.17 44.21 7.19
C VAL A 131 7.27 44.86 6.35
N SER A 132 8.49 44.34 6.41
CA SER A 132 9.52 44.69 5.42
C SER A 132 9.20 44.00 4.11
N GLN A 133 9.13 44.73 3.00
CA GLN A 133 8.90 44.15 1.68
C GLN A 133 9.89 43.01 1.40
N ILE A 134 9.43 41.76 1.46
CA ILE A 134 10.19 40.65 0.89
C ILE A 134 9.85 40.68 -0.59
N ARG A 135 10.77 41.24 -1.37
CA ARG A 135 10.66 41.22 -2.82
C ARG A 135 11.01 39.81 -3.31
N MET A 136 10.06 38.88 -3.17
CA MET A 136 10.18 37.59 -3.86
C MET A 136 10.03 37.84 -5.36
N ASN A 137 10.89 37.23 -6.17
CA ASN A 137 10.58 37.13 -7.59
C ASN A 137 9.32 36.26 -7.71
N PRO A 138 8.23 36.74 -8.33
CA PRO A 138 7.04 35.92 -8.53
C PRO A 138 7.42 34.55 -9.10
N PRO A 139 6.79 33.45 -8.63
CA PRO A 139 7.02 32.11 -9.14
C PRO A 139 6.89 32.06 -10.66
N GLU A 140 7.55 31.09 -11.31
CA GLU A 140 7.52 30.95 -12.77
C GLU A 140 6.09 30.82 -13.32
N LYS A 141 5.23 30.07 -12.62
CA LYS A 141 3.81 29.89 -12.97
C LYS A 141 2.90 31.07 -12.58
N ALA A 142 3.42 32.08 -11.88
CA ALA A 142 2.64 33.25 -11.50
C ALA A 142 2.65 34.29 -12.63
N ARG A 143 1.45 34.65 -13.09
CA ARG A 143 1.24 35.67 -14.11
C ARG A 143 1.73 37.05 -13.65
N ARG A 144 2.43 37.75 -14.55
CA ARG A 144 3.03 39.08 -14.29
C ARG A 144 2.05 40.22 -14.52
N ASP A 145 1.00 39.97 -15.27
CA ASP A 145 -0.09 40.90 -15.58
C ASP A 145 -1.20 40.90 -14.51
N ILE A 146 -1.06 40.09 -13.45
CA ILE A 146 -1.86 40.19 -12.22
C ILE A 146 -1.03 40.92 -11.16
N GLN A 147 -1.56 42.03 -10.65
CA GLN A 147 -0.91 42.88 -9.65
C GLN A 147 -1.84 43.18 -8.49
N ILE A 148 -1.28 43.29 -7.29
CA ILE A 148 -2.01 43.63 -6.08
C ILE A 148 -1.67 45.08 -5.70
N ILE A 149 -2.68 45.91 -5.47
CA ILE A 149 -2.54 47.22 -4.84
C ILE A 149 -2.97 47.07 -3.38
N GLY A 150 -1.98 46.90 -2.50
CA GLY A 150 -2.21 46.54 -1.11
C GLY A 150 -2.45 47.75 -0.22
N ILE A 151 -3.54 47.72 0.55
CA ILE A 151 -3.79 48.64 1.67
C ILE A 151 -3.22 47.97 2.93
N ASN A 152 -1.95 48.24 3.22
CA ASN A 152 -1.24 47.70 4.37
C ASN A 152 -1.10 48.72 5.53
N THR A 153 -0.40 48.34 6.59
CA THR A 153 -0.13 49.22 7.74
C THR A 153 0.53 50.55 7.33
N LYS A 154 1.51 50.51 6.42
CA LYS A 154 2.22 51.71 5.94
C LYS A 154 1.27 52.65 5.19
N THR A 155 0.38 52.12 4.36
CA THR A 155 -0.66 52.90 3.70
C THR A 155 -1.54 53.65 4.69
N LEU A 156 -1.98 53.00 5.77
CA LEU A 156 -2.82 53.63 6.80
C LEU A 156 -2.07 54.74 7.55
N GLU A 157 -0.78 54.53 7.84
CA GLU A 157 0.10 55.52 8.49
C GLU A 157 0.32 56.76 7.60
N GLU A 158 0.69 56.57 6.33
CA GLU A 158 1.00 57.66 5.38
C GLU A 158 -0.23 58.47 5.01
N LEU A 159 -1.39 57.82 4.86
CA LEU A 159 -2.65 58.51 4.55
C LEU A 159 -3.35 59.08 5.80
N GLY A 160 -2.77 58.90 7.00
CA GLY A 160 -3.31 59.42 8.26
C GLY A 160 -4.71 58.90 8.61
N GLY A 161 -5.08 57.71 8.10
CA GLY A 161 -6.44 57.16 8.16
C GLY A 161 -6.58 55.93 9.06
N VAL A 162 -7.81 55.62 9.44
CA VAL A 162 -8.20 54.33 10.05
C VAL A 162 -9.04 53.58 9.01
N TRP A 163 -8.93 52.26 8.97
CA TRP A 163 -9.78 51.44 8.11
C TRP A 163 -11.27 51.57 8.50
N PRO A 164 -12.20 51.67 7.54
CA PRO A 164 -11.99 51.81 6.10
C PRO A 164 -11.56 53.22 5.66
N LEU A 165 -10.73 53.33 4.62
CA LEU A 165 -10.24 54.60 4.11
C LEU A 165 -11.38 55.50 3.56
N PRO A 166 -11.25 56.83 3.62
CA PRO A 166 -12.13 57.74 2.91
C PRO A 166 -12.20 57.44 1.41
N TRP A 167 -13.40 57.49 0.82
CA TRP A 167 -13.58 57.09 -0.59
C TRP A 167 -12.91 58.02 -1.60
N GLU A 168 -12.44 59.19 -1.16
CA GLU A 168 -11.63 60.08 -1.99
C GLU A 168 -10.35 59.43 -2.49
N TYR A 169 -9.71 58.57 -1.68
CA TYR A 169 -8.50 57.88 -2.10
C TYR A 169 -8.80 56.81 -3.15
N TYR A 170 -9.90 56.07 -3.02
CA TYR A 170 -10.32 55.10 -4.04
C TYR A 170 -10.63 55.78 -5.38
N ALA A 171 -11.30 56.92 -5.34
CA ALA A 171 -11.59 57.71 -6.53
C ALA A 171 -10.32 58.27 -7.18
N LYS A 172 -9.34 58.73 -6.39
CA LYS A 172 -8.01 59.13 -6.91
C LYS A 172 -7.36 57.96 -7.66
N VAL A 173 -7.34 56.76 -7.08
CA VAL A 173 -6.81 55.57 -7.76
C VAL A 173 -7.55 55.31 -9.07
N ILE A 174 -8.88 55.32 -9.06
CA ILE A 174 -9.68 55.14 -10.29
C ILE A 174 -9.29 56.15 -11.38
N ASP A 175 -9.14 57.43 -11.01
CA ASP A 175 -8.76 58.50 -11.94
C ASP A 175 -7.33 58.29 -12.51
N LYS A 176 -6.37 57.77 -11.72
CA LYS A 176 -5.01 57.43 -12.22
C LYS A 176 -5.05 56.42 -13.36
N PHE A 177 -6.00 55.49 -13.32
CA PHE A 177 -6.14 54.44 -14.33
C PHE A 177 -7.05 54.85 -15.50
N ALA A 178 -7.64 56.04 -15.52
CA ALA A 178 -8.66 56.44 -16.51
C ALA A 178 -8.17 56.37 -17.97
N SER A 179 -6.90 56.70 -18.22
CA SER A 179 -6.29 56.64 -19.56
C SER A 179 -5.70 55.28 -19.90
N SER A 180 -5.65 54.34 -18.95
CA SER A 180 -5.03 53.03 -19.14
C SER A 180 -6.02 52.00 -19.71
N THR A 181 -5.48 50.89 -20.23
CA THR A 181 -6.25 49.72 -20.69
C THR A 181 -6.42 48.66 -19.59
N ASN A 182 -6.07 49.00 -18.35
CA ASN A 182 -6.06 48.07 -17.23
C ASN A 182 -7.46 47.84 -16.68
N TYR A 183 -7.63 46.69 -16.05
CA TYR A 183 -8.80 46.35 -15.27
C TYR A 183 -8.49 46.57 -13.79
N LEU A 184 -9.36 47.28 -13.09
CA LEU A 184 -9.24 47.54 -11.67
C LEU A 184 -10.38 46.84 -10.94
N MET A 185 -10.09 45.96 -10.00
CA MET A 185 -11.08 45.34 -9.13
C MET A 185 -10.82 45.76 -7.69
N PHE A 186 -11.87 46.17 -6.99
CA PHE A 186 -11.84 46.42 -5.56
C PHE A 186 -12.49 45.26 -4.80
N ASP A 187 -11.73 44.66 -3.90
CA ASP A 187 -12.17 43.73 -2.86
C ASP A 187 -12.52 44.54 -1.59
N ILE A 188 -13.52 45.41 -1.76
CA ILE A 188 -13.96 46.39 -0.75
C ILE A 188 -15.44 46.64 -1.00
N PHE A 189 -16.26 46.39 0.03
CA PHE A 189 -17.70 46.54 -0.13
C PHE A 189 -18.18 47.98 0.02
N PHE A 190 -18.74 48.54 -1.05
CA PHE A 190 -19.35 49.88 -1.07
C PHE A 190 -20.87 49.80 -0.81
N LEU A 191 -21.25 49.44 0.42
CA LEU A 191 -22.62 49.06 0.77
C LEU A 191 -23.52 50.20 1.28
N ASP A 192 -22.91 51.29 1.76
CA ASP A 192 -23.58 52.42 2.42
C ASP A 192 -23.37 53.73 1.67
N TYR A 193 -24.41 54.57 1.62
CA TYR A 193 -24.31 55.90 1.03
C TYR A 193 -23.53 56.86 1.94
N LYS A 194 -22.46 57.46 1.42
CA LYS A 194 -21.67 58.49 2.10
C LYS A 194 -21.78 59.82 1.35
N PRO A 195 -22.46 60.85 1.89
CA PRO A 195 -22.60 62.15 1.22
C PRO A 195 -21.25 62.79 0.88
N GLY A 196 -21.12 63.35 -0.32
CA GLY A 196 -19.90 63.93 -0.88
C GLY A 196 -18.91 62.89 -1.42
N GLN A 197 -18.71 61.80 -0.68
CA GLN A 197 -17.83 60.68 -1.06
C GLN A 197 -18.42 59.83 -2.19
N THR A 198 -19.73 59.58 -2.16
CA THR A 198 -20.43 58.76 -3.16
C THR A 198 -20.42 59.46 -4.52
N GLU A 199 -20.69 60.76 -4.55
CA GLU A 199 -20.72 61.57 -5.76
C GLU A 199 -19.33 61.66 -6.40
N LEU A 200 -18.30 61.80 -5.58
CA LEU A 200 -16.90 61.86 -6.02
C LEU A 200 -16.44 60.51 -6.61
N MET A 201 -16.73 59.39 -5.94
CA MET A 201 -16.44 58.05 -6.45
C MET A 201 -17.23 57.75 -7.75
N SER A 202 -18.51 58.10 -7.78
CA SER A 202 -19.37 57.94 -8.96
C SER A 202 -18.89 58.80 -10.14
N LYS A 203 -18.32 59.98 -9.88
CA LYS A 203 -17.70 60.83 -10.92
C LYS A 203 -16.44 60.17 -11.49
N ALA A 204 -15.55 59.64 -10.65
CA ALA A 204 -14.34 58.95 -11.10
C ALA A 204 -14.67 57.72 -11.99
N LEU A 205 -15.65 56.91 -11.57
CA LEU A 205 -16.15 55.77 -12.36
C LEU A 205 -16.71 56.16 -13.73
N THR A 206 -17.19 57.40 -13.90
CA THR A 206 -17.69 57.88 -15.19
C THR A 206 -16.54 58.08 -16.20
N HIS A 207 -15.34 58.42 -15.72
CA HIS A 207 -14.16 58.62 -16.55
C HIS A 207 -13.35 57.33 -16.76
N ASN A 208 -13.53 56.33 -15.89
CA ASN A 208 -12.88 55.03 -16.01
C ASN A 208 -13.90 53.90 -15.89
N PRO A 209 -14.44 53.40 -17.02
CA PRO A 209 -15.44 52.34 -16.97
C PRO A 209 -14.84 50.97 -16.68
N ARG A 210 -13.51 50.77 -16.61
CA ARG A 210 -12.89 49.44 -16.45
C ARG A 210 -12.76 48.99 -14.99
N VAL A 211 -13.68 49.44 -14.14
CA VAL A 211 -13.65 49.18 -12.70
C VAL A 211 -14.74 48.19 -12.32
N MET A 212 -14.34 47.14 -11.61
CA MET A 212 -15.17 46.06 -11.11
C MET A 212 -15.23 46.10 -9.59
N PHE A 213 -16.33 45.63 -9.03
CA PHE A 213 -16.52 45.54 -7.59
C PHE A 213 -17.06 44.16 -7.24
N ASP A 214 -16.60 43.65 -6.11
CA ASP A 214 -17.21 42.50 -5.51
C ASP A 214 -18.40 42.88 -4.62
N TYR A 215 -19.10 41.85 -4.14
CA TYR A 215 -20.14 41.99 -3.15
C TYR A 215 -20.33 40.72 -2.32
N PRO A 216 -20.79 40.84 -1.07
CA PRO A 216 -21.16 39.69 -0.28
C PRO A 216 -22.57 39.23 -0.66
N MET A 217 -22.79 37.93 -0.54
CA MET A 217 -24.11 37.33 -0.45
C MET A 217 -24.38 37.00 1.01
N GLU A 218 -25.56 37.39 1.47
CA GLU A 218 -26.00 37.13 2.83
C GLU A 218 -26.58 35.73 2.97
N THR A 219 -26.38 35.15 4.16
CA THR A 219 -26.89 33.81 4.50
C THR A 219 -28.10 33.86 5.44
N ARG A 220 -28.40 35.02 6.04
CA ARG A 220 -29.49 35.20 7.00
C ARG A 220 -30.57 36.14 6.46
N LEU A 221 -31.83 35.68 6.48
CA LEU A 221 -33.00 36.41 5.97
C LEU A 221 -33.28 37.72 6.72
N GLU A 222 -32.98 37.78 8.02
CA GLU A 222 -33.21 38.95 8.89
C GLU A 222 -32.45 40.20 8.41
N SER A 223 -31.32 40.03 7.72
CA SER A 223 -30.52 41.13 7.17
C SER A 223 -31.17 41.81 5.95
N ARG A 224 -32.15 41.16 5.31
CA ARG A 224 -32.72 41.61 4.03
C ARG A 224 -33.44 42.96 4.15
N GLU A 225 -34.26 43.12 5.20
CA GLU A 225 -35.08 44.32 5.42
C GLU A 225 -34.25 45.54 5.82
N ALA A 226 -33.05 45.33 6.36
CA ALA A 226 -32.13 46.40 6.75
C ALA A 226 -31.42 47.04 5.54
N ILE A 227 -31.43 46.41 4.37
CA ILE A 227 -30.69 46.87 3.20
C ILE A 227 -31.55 47.83 2.37
N LYS A 228 -31.15 49.10 2.36
CA LYS A 228 -31.82 50.13 1.58
C LYS A 228 -31.77 49.81 0.07
N ASN A 229 -32.92 49.95 -0.59
CA ASN A 229 -33.10 49.78 -2.03
C ASN A 229 -32.60 48.42 -2.57
N LEU A 230 -32.70 47.36 -1.76
CA LEU A 230 -32.19 46.04 -2.13
C LEU A 230 -32.72 45.56 -3.49
N ASP A 231 -34.01 45.69 -3.77
CA ASP A 231 -34.60 45.23 -5.04
C ASP A 231 -33.96 45.91 -6.25
N LYS A 232 -33.73 47.23 -6.19
CA LYS A 232 -33.04 47.97 -7.24
C LYS A 232 -31.58 47.51 -7.39
N ARG A 233 -30.89 47.25 -6.28
CA ARG A 233 -29.51 46.71 -6.30
C ARG A 233 -29.49 45.32 -6.94
N THR A 234 -30.43 44.45 -6.59
CA THR A 234 -30.59 43.12 -7.19
C THR A 234 -30.90 43.21 -8.68
N ASP A 235 -31.75 44.14 -9.13
CA ASP A 235 -32.01 44.37 -10.55
C ASP A 235 -30.74 44.77 -11.33
N ILE A 236 -29.86 45.56 -10.72
CA ILE A 236 -28.55 45.88 -11.31
C ILE A 236 -27.69 44.61 -11.41
N LEU A 237 -27.66 43.77 -10.37
CA LEU A 237 -26.90 42.51 -10.39
C LEU A 237 -27.40 41.52 -11.43
N ARG A 238 -28.70 41.49 -11.73
CA ARG A 238 -29.28 40.64 -12.80
C ARG A 238 -28.75 40.95 -14.21
N LYS A 239 -28.05 42.08 -14.39
CA LYS A 239 -27.28 42.37 -15.61
C LYS A 239 -26.06 41.47 -15.78
N TYR A 240 -25.55 40.90 -14.69
CA TYR A 240 -24.36 40.04 -14.64
C TYR A 240 -24.70 38.59 -14.26
N LYS A 241 -25.99 38.23 -14.22
CA LYS A 241 -26.42 36.84 -14.01
C LYS A 241 -26.04 35.97 -15.20
N ILE A 242 -25.81 34.69 -14.93
CA ILE A 242 -25.56 33.67 -15.94
C ILE A 242 -26.91 33.11 -16.40
N GLU A 243 -27.12 33.03 -17.70
CA GLU A 243 -28.39 32.59 -18.29
C GLU A 243 -28.35 31.16 -18.81
N ASN A 244 -27.22 30.73 -19.38
CA ASN A 244 -27.06 29.39 -19.94
C ASN A 244 -26.48 28.42 -18.90
N VAL A 245 -27.35 27.92 -18.01
CA VAL A 245 -26.99 26.99 -16.93
C VAL A 245 -27.81 25.70 -17.03
N GLU A 246 -27.13 24.57 -17.12
CA GLU A 246 -27.67 23.25 -16.89
C GLU A 246 -27.38 22.85 -15.44
N ASP A 247 -28.45 22.59 -14.67
CA ASP A 247 -28.37 22.28 -13.25
C ASP A 247 -29.20 21.01 -12.95
N PRO A 248 -28.56 19.86 -12.71
CA PRO A 248 -29.25 18.59 -12.45
C PRO A 248 -29.86 18.47 -11.04
N GLY A 249 -29.79 19.51 -10.18
CA GLY A 249 -30.35 19.46 -8.83
C GLY A 249 -29.41 19.95 -7.72
N VAL A 250 -28.49 20.86 -8.05
CA VAL A 250 -27.41 21.36 -7.19
C VAL A 250 -27.89 22.07 -5.93
N VAL A 251 -27.12 21.90 -4.86
CA VAL A 251 -27.31 22.52 -3.55
C VAL A 251 -27.00 24.02 -3.57
N ALA A 252 -27.98 24.85 -3.22
CA ALA A 252 -27.75 26.26 -2.97
C ALA A 252 -27.30 26.49 -1.51
N TRP A 253 -26.18 27.19 -1.35
CA TRP A 253 -25.58 27.48 -0.05
C TRP A 253 -25.63 28.97 0.32
N LEU A 254 -26.15 29.83 -0.58
CA LEU A 254 -26.36 31.27 -0.40
C LEU A 254 -27.85 31.62 -0.41
N ARG A 255 -28.22 32.79 0.12
CA ARG A 255 -29.65 33.21 0.23
C ARG A 255 -30.01 34.40 -0.64
N PHE A 256 -29.31 35.52 -0.54
CA PHE A 256 -29.59 36.68 -1.39
C PHE A 256 -28.35 37.56 -1.53
N PRO A 257 -28.22 38.33 -2.62
CA PRO A 257 -27.04 39.15 -2.86
C PRO A 257 -27.17 40.54 -2.21
N GLN A 258 -26.07 41.11 -1.75
CA GLN A 258 -25.96 42.48 -1.24
C GLN A 258 -24.98 43.29 -2.10
N GLY A 259 -25.32 43.50 -3.39
CA GLY A 259 -24.50 44.25 -4.36
C GLY A 259 -24.21 45.70 -3.92
N PRO A 260 -23.26 46.45 -4.48
CA PRO A 260 -22.94 47.82 -4.04
C PRO A 260 -24.11 48.80 -4.13
N ILE A 261 -23.97 50.00 -3.53
CA ILE A 261 -24.96 51.08 -3.73
C ILE A 261 -25.09 51.45 -5.21
N GLU A 262 -26.28 51.89 -5.61
CA GLU A 262 -26.64 52.05 -7.02
C GLU A 262 -25.71 52.99 -7.81
N PRO A 263 -25.28 54.16 -7.28
CA PRO A 263 -24.38 55.06 -8.01
C PRO A 263 -23.00 54.48 -8.36
N ILE A 264 -22.60 53.40 -7.67
CA ILE A 264 -21.37 52.65 -7.89
C ILE A 264 -21.66 51.44 -8.77
N ALA A 265 -22.68 50.65 -8.40
CA ALA A 265 -23.07 49.44 -9.12
C ALA A 265 -23.49 49.73 -10.58
N GLU A 266 -24.21 50.81 -10.85
CA GLU A 266 -24.68 51.16 -12.21
C GLU A 266 -23.55 51.57 -13.17
N LYS A 267 -22.40 52.02 -12.64
CA LYS A 267 -21.26 52.51 -13.42
C LYS A 267 -20.09 51.52 -13.51
N SER A 268 -20.18 50.40 -12.80
CA SER A 268 -19.20 49.33 -12.89
C SER A 268 -19.36 48.54 -14.19
N ILE A 269 -18.27 48.04 -14.75
CA ILE A 269 -18.32 47.11 -15.89
C ILE A 269 -18.60 45.66 -15.47
N GLY A 270 -18.46 45.34 -14.19
CA GLY A 270 -18.61 43.98 -13.70
C GLY A 270 -18.83 43.91 -12.20
N LEU A 271 -19.85 43.15 -11.80
CA LEU A 271 -20.15 42.86 -10.40
C LEU A 271 -20.17 41.35 -10.20
N GLY A 272 -19.39 40.84 -9.26
CA GLY A 272 -19.36 39.41 -8.91
C GLY A 272 -19.32 39.19 -7.40
N PHE A 273 -19.78 38.04 -6.94
CA PHE A 273 -19.75 37.75 -5.50
C PHE A 273 -18.34 37.32 -5.04
N ALA A 274 -18.01 37.54 -3.77
CA ALA A 274 -16.73 37.16 -3.17
C ALA A 274 -16.83 36.11 -2.04
N ASN A 275 -18.02 35.60 -1.73
CA ASN A 275 -18.18 34.58 -0.69
C ASN A 275 -17.34 33.33 -0.99
N ILE A 276 -16.58 32.90 0.01
CA ILE A 276 -15.84 31.66 -0.03
C ILE A 276 -16.57 30.59 0.76
N LYS A 277 -16.66 29.39 0.18
CA LYS A 277 -17.09 28.19 0.87
C LYS A 277 -15.84 27.33 1.14
N LYS A 278 -15.50 27.17 2.41
CA LYS A 278 -14.37 26.32 2.84
C LYS A 278 -14.62 24.86 2.46
N ASP A 279 -13.56 24.15 2.11
CA ASP A 279 -13.60 22.71 1.96
C ASP A 279 -13.68 21.99 3.32
N GLU A 280 -13.80 20.66 3.29
CA GLU A 280 -13.93 19.82 4.50
C GLU A 280 -12.71 19.91 5.42
N SER A 281 -11.52 20.18 4.85
CA SER A 281 -10.28 20.39 5.60
C SER A 281 -10.18 21.79 6.24
N GLY A 282 -11.12 22.69 5.91
CA GLY A 282 -11.11 24.08 6.35
C GLY A 282 -10.15 24.99 5.55
N LEU A 283 -9.53 24.46 4.50
CA LEU A 283 -8.69 25.19 3.55
C LEU A 283 -9.55 25.93 2.52
N ASN A 284 -9.01 27.03 1.99
CA ASN A 284 -9.55 27.75 0.85
C ASN A 284 -8.87 27.27 -0.44
N ARG A 285 -8.84 25.96 -0.69
CA ARG A 285 -8.23 25.41 -1.92
C ARG A 285 -9.13 25.50 -3.14
N LYS A 286 -10.43 25.64 -2.91
CA LYS A 286 -11.44 25.78 -3.95
C LYS A 286 -12.04 27.19 -3.97
N MET A 287 -12.15 27.78 -5.15
CA MET A 287 -12.80 29.08 -5.35
C MET A 287 -14.17 28.90 -5.99
N PRO A 288 -15.27 29.35 -5.34
CA PRO A 288 -16.57 29.44 -5.99
C PRO A 288 -16.51 30.37 -7.21
N LEU A 289 -16.94 29.88 -8.38
CA LEU A 289 -17.04 30.67 -9.60
C LEU A 289 -18.48 30.98 -9.99
N VAL A 290 -19.42 30.12 -9.57
CA VAL A 290 -20.85 30.28 -9.82
C VAL A 290 -21.62 29.96 -8.54
N ALA A 291 -22.57 30.81 -8.19
CA ALA A 291 -23.48 30.59 -7.07
C ALA A 291 -24.93 30.48 -7.54
N LYS A 292 -25.64 29.48 -7.03
CA LYS A 292 -27.08 29.30 -7.20
C LYS A 292 -27.84 29.99 -6.07
N ILE A 293 -28.86 30.77 -6.42
CA ILE A 293 -29.83 31.33 -5.47
C ILE A 293 -31.22 30.78 -5.80
N ILE A 294 -31.85 30.14 -4.82
CA ILE A 294 -33.16 29.51 -5.01
C ILE A 294 -34.26 30.57 -4.94
N GLY A 295 -35.13 30.58 -5.95
CA GLY A 295 -36.34 31.42 -5.96
C GLY A 295 -36.08 32.93 -5.93
N SER A 296 -34.91 33.41 -6.36
CA SER A 296 -34.61 34.84 -6.38
C SER A 296 -35.11 35.55 -7.63
N GLY A 297 -35.53 34.82 -8.66
CA GLY A 297 -36.03 35.38 -9.91
C GLY A 297 -37.42 36.04 -9.77
N PRO A 298 -37.80 36.94 -10.69
CA PRO A 298 -39.12 37.59 -10.70
C PRO A 298 -40.31 36.63 -10.72
N ASN A 299 -40.17 35.43 -11.28
CA ASN A 299 -41.19 34.37 -11.30
C ASN A 299 -40.85 33.22 -10.33
N ASN A 300 -40.06 33.51 -9.30
CA ASN A 300 -39.56 32.53 -8.33
C ASN A 300 -38.68 31.43 -8.97
N GLU A 301 -38.04 31.72 -10.11
CA GLU A 301 -37.00 30.87 -10.69
C GLU A 301 -35.68 30.96 -9.93
N ASN A 302 -34.84 29.93 -10.06
CA ASN A 302 -33.47 29.96 -9.58
C ASN A 302 -32.63 30.89 -10.45
N GLU A 303 -31.76 31.69 -9.83
CA GLU A 303 -30.80 32.52 -10.56
C GLU A 303 -29.37 32.09 -10.23
N TYR A 304 -28.46 32.32 -11.18
CA TYR A 304 -27.06 31.97 -11.07
C TYR A 304 -26.20 33.21 -11.27
N TYR A 305 -25.27 33.44 -10.36
CA TYR A 305 -24.42 34.62 -10.37
C TYR A 305 -22.96 34.19 -10.46
N ALA A 306 -22.16 34.94 -11.22
CA ALA A 306 -20.72 34.72 -11.34
C ALA A 306 -19.98 35.32 -10.14
N SER A 307 -18.87 34.68 -9.73
CA SER A 307 -17.94 35.27 -8.77
C SER A 307 -17.16 36.40 -9.40
N ILE A 308 -16.53 37.23 -8.57
CA ILE A 308 -15.70 38.33 -9.07
C ILE A 308 -14.53 37.82 -9.92
N ASP A 309 -13.95 36.66 -9.60
CA ASP A 309 -12.86 36.06 -10.38
C ASP A 309 -13.28 35.70 -11.80
N LEU A 310 -14.47 35.10 -11.95
CA LEU A 310 -15.02 34.75 -13.27
C LEU A 310 -15.38 36.00 -14.07
N VAL A 311 -15.93 37.02 -13.41
CA VAL A 311 -16.24 38.32 -14.03
C VAL A 311 -14.97 39.00 -14.55
N ILE A 312 -13.88 39.00 -13.75
CA ILE A 312 -12.58 39.54 -14.17
C ILE A 312 -12.05 38.78 -15.38
N ALA A 313 -12.04 37.44 -15.33
CA ALA A 313 -11.54 36.62 -16.42
C ALA A 313 -12.31 36.85 -17.73
N CYS A 314 -13.65 36.93 -17.67
CA CYS A 314 -14.49 37.20 -18.84
C CYS A 314 -14.22 38.60 -19.42
N ASN A 315 -14.10 39.62 -18.56
CA ASN A 315 -13.76 40.98 -19.00
C ASN A 315 -12.36 41.06 -19.61
N TYR A 316 -11.38 40.37 -19.03
CA TYR A 316 -10.02 40.30 -19.54
C TYR A 316 -9.97 39.69 -20.95
N TYR A 317 -10.70 38.58 -21.16
CA TYR A 317 -10.88 37.95 -22.46
C TYR A 317 -11.76 38.74 -23.43
N GLY A 318 -12.60 39.65 -22.94
CA GLY A 318 -13.52 40.45 -23.76
C GLY A 318 -14.75 39.67 -24.21
N VAL A 319 -15.26 38.79 -23.35
CA VAL A 319 -16.45 37.95 -23.60
C VAL A 319 -17.62 38.34 -22.68
N ASP A 320 -18.84 38.10 -23.13
CA ASP A 320 -20.07 38.47 -22.43
C ASP A 320 -20.57 37.31 -21.53
N LEU A 321 -20.77 37.58 -20.25
CA LEU A 321 -21.19 36.58 -19.25
C LEU A 321 -22.52 35.87 -19.61
N LYS A 322 -23.44 36.54 -20.31
CA LYS A 322 -24.76 35.97 -20.64
C LYS A 322 -24.72 35.14 -21.91
N LYS A 323 -23.96 35.60 -22.90
CA LYS A 323 -23.94 35.01 -24.24
C LYS A 323 -22.88 33.94 -24.42
N ASP A 324 -21.72 34.16 -23.81
CA ASP A 324 -20.51 33.39 -24.11
C ASP A 324 -20.18 32.37 -23.02
N LEU A 325 -20.90 32.36 -21.90
CA LEU A 325 -20.78 31.31 -20.89
C LEU A 325 -21.78 30.17 -21.10
N GLU A 326 -21.33 28.98 -20.79
CA GLU A 326 -22.15 27.79 -20.61
C GLU A 326 -21.72 27.13 -19.32
N VAL A 327 -22.66 26.92 -18.40
CA VAL A 327 -22.38 26.30 -17.12
C VAL A 327 -23.13 24.99 -17.03
N VAL A 328 -22.41 23.90 -16.79
CA VAL A 328 -22.99 22.63 -16.39
C VAL A 328 -22.53 22.39 -14.96
N MET A 329 -23.40 22.66 -14.00
CA MET A 329 -23.08 22.57 -12.58
C MET A 329 -22.63 21.14 -12.22
N GLY A 330 -21.58 21.01 -11.41
CA GLY A 330 -20.96 19.71 -11.11
C GLY A 330 -20.00 19.17 -12.17
N LYS A 331 -19.84 19.87 -13.30
CA LYS A 331 -18.95 19.44 -14.39
C LYS A 331 -18.01 20.54 -14.82
N TYR A 332 -18.52 21.62 -15.41
CA TYR A 332 -17.68 22.66 -15.98
C TYR A 332 -18.37 24.01 -16.19
N ILE A 333 -17.54 25.04 -16.37
CA ILE A 333 -17.90 26.33 -16.96
C ILE A 333 -17.12 26.47 -18.27
N LYS A 334 -17.81 26.59 -19.40
CA LYS A 334 -17.21 26.80 -20.71
C LYS A 334 -17.33 28.26 -21.12
N ILE A 335 -16.20 28.95 -21.24
CA ILE A 335 -16.07 30.29 -21.80
C ILE A 335 -15.88 30.14 -23.31
N LYS A 336 -16.82 30.60 -24.12
CA LYS A 336 -16.86 30.45 -25.57
C LYS A 336 -16.50 31.75 -26.29
N ASN A 337 -16.29 31.65 -27.61
CA ASN A 337 -16.15 32.80 -28.51
C ASN A 337 -15.05 33.80 -28.11
N ILE A 338 -13.94 33.35 -27.53
CA ILE A 338 -12.89 34.25 -27.04
C ILE A 338 -12.24 34.96 -28.24
N PRO A 339 -12.34 36.29 -28.36
CA PRO A 339 -11.89 37.01 -29.55
C PRO A 339 -10.37 36.88 -29.71
N PRO A 340 -9.84 36.77 -30.94
CA PRO A 340 -8.40 36.76 -31.19
C PRO A 340 -7.81 38.10 -30.75
N LYS A 341 -7.05 38.06 -29.66
CA LYS A 341 -6.40 39.23 -29.04
C LYS A 341 -5.00 38.81 -28.63
N THR A 342 -4.04 39.69 -28.88
CA THR A 342 -2.64 39.49 -28.47
C THR A 342 -2.26 40.47 -27.38
N ILE A 343 -1.43 40.04 -26.44
CA ILE A 343 -0.82 40.87 -25.43
C ILE A 343 0.68 41.02 -25.74
N THR A 344 1.19 42.24 -25.62
CA THR A 344 2.63 42.53 -25.77
C THR A 344 3.20 42.88 -24.41
N HIS A 345 4.24 42.18 -23.98
CA HIS A 345 4.93 42.44 -22.73
C HIS A 345 6.45 42.39 -22.91
N PHE A 346 7.21 43.04 -22.03
CA PHE A 346 8.67 43.01 -22.06
C PHE A 346 9.20 41.80 -21.29
N ASP A 347 9.77 40.84 -22.01
CA ASP A 347 10.44 39.69 -21.41
C ASP A 347 11.85 40.10 -20.95
N ARG A 348 12.10 39.96 -19.65
CA ARG A 348 13.37 40.32 -19.01
C ARG A 348 14.48 39.29 -19.25
N ILE A 349 14.14 38.06 -19.60
CA ILE A 349 15.11 36.99 -19.90
C ILE A 349 15.69 37.22 -21.29
N THR A 350 14.83 37.43 -22.28
CA THR A 350 15.26 37.70 -23.65
C THR A 350 15.56 39.18 -23.93
N LEU A 351 15.21 40.07 -23.00
CA LEU A 351 15.31 41.54 -23.09
C LEU A 351 14.59 42.09 -24.33
N LYS A 352 13.45 41.50 -24.69
CA LYS A 352 12.66 41.84 -25.89
C LYS A 352 11.18 41.95 -25.56
N ASN A 353 10.46 42.75 -26.35
CA ASN A 353 9.01 42.72 -26.34
C ASN A 353 8.53 41.43 -27.02
N VAL A 354 7.81 40.60 -26.28
CA VAL A 354 7.19 39.38 -26.76
C VAL A 354 5.70 39.65 -26.93
N THR A 355 5.15 39.24 -28.07
CA THR A 355 3.71 39.34 -28.36
C THR A 355 3.14 37.94 -28.44
N GLU A 356 2.17 37.65 -27.59
CA GLU A 356 1.56 36.32 -27.44
C GLU A 356 0.04 36.41 -27.51
N ASP A 357 -0.61 35.29 -27.77
CA ASP A 357 -2.07 35.21 -27.68
C ASP A 357 -2.51 35.45 -26.23
N ILE A 358 -3.68 36.06 -26.05
CA ILE A 358 -4.29 36.21 -24.72
C ILE A 358 -4.60 34.85 -24.06
N LEU A 359 -4.84 33.82 -24.87
CA LEU A 359 -4.97 32.44 -24.40
C LEU A 359 -3.59 31.85 -24.14
N ALA A 360 -3.34 31.44 -22.89
CA ALA A 360 -2.11 30.71 -22.54
C ALA A 360 -1.97 29.38 -23.30
N LYS A 361 -3.08 28.70 -23.58
CA LYS A 361 -3.13 27.48 -24.41
C LYS A 361 -4.18 27.66 -25.53
N PRO A 362 -3.82 28.28 -26.66
CA PRO A 362 -4.76 28.52 -27.76
C PRO A 362 -5.31 27.21 -28.33
N ASN A 363 -6.60 27.20 -28.70
CA ASN A 363 -7.27 26.09 -29.36
C ASN A 363 -8.18 26.59 -30.49
N GLU A 364 -8.59 25.67 -31.38
CA GLU A 364 -9.39 25.99 -32.57
C GLU A 364 -10.78 26.58 -32.22
N GLU A 365 -11.41 26.09 -31.16
CA GLU A 365 -12.73 26.57 -30.70
C GLU A 365 -12.67 27.95 -30.03
N ARG A 366 -11.46 28.47 -29.72
CA ARG A 366 -11.26 29.68 -28.91
C ARG A 366 -12.10 29.65 -27.63
N SER A 367 -12.06 28.53 -26.92
CA SER A 367 -12.83 28.34 -25.70
C SER A 367 -11.99 27.82 -24.55
N ILE A 368 -12.43 28.06 -23.31
CA ILE A 368 -11.80 27.53 -22.10
C ILE A 368 -12.86 26.75 -21.33
N THR A 369 -12.50 25.54 -20.87
CA THR A 369 -13.38 24.72 -20.03
C THR A 369 -12.77 24.63 -18.64
N ILE A 370 -13.44 25.25 -17.67
CA ILE A 370 -13.04 25.31 -16.27
C ILE A 370 -13.78 24.20 -15.53
N PRO A 371 -13.12 23.19 -14.94
CA PRO A 371 -13.79 22.17 -14.15
C PRO A 371 -14.34 22.78 -12.85
N ILE A 372 -15.58 22.43 -12.50
CA ILE A 372 -16.23 22.85 -11.26
C ILE A 372 -16.93 21.69 -10.57
N ASP A 373 -16.98 21.73 -9.24
CA ASP A 373 -17.76 20.78 -8.45
C ASP A 373 -19.25 21.15 -8.39
N GLU A 374 -20.02 20.36 -7.66
CA GLU A 374 -21.47 20.53 -7.50
C GLU A 374 -21.81 21.89 -6.90
N PHE A 375 -20.93 22.50 -6.12
CA PHE A 375 -21.16 23.81 -5.51
C PHE A 375 -20.72 24.97 -6.41
N GLY A 376 -20.27 24.68 -7.64
CA GLY A 376 -19.74 25.67 -8.57
C GLY A 376 -18.33 26.12 -8.24
N GLN A 377 -17.55 25.32 -7.50
CA GLN A 377 -16.19 25.68 -7.08
C GLN A 377 -15.14 25.04 -7.98
N MET A 378 -14.11 25.81 -8.32
CA MET A 378 -12.92 25.38 -9.06
C MET A 378 -11.76 25.16 -8.08
N GLU A 379 -11.01 24.06 -8.23
CA GLU A 379 -9.73 23.86 -7.51
C GLU A 379 -8.69 24.89 -7.98
N ILE A 380 -8.06 25.57 -7.02
CA ILE A 380 -7.04 26.58 -7.29
C ILE A 380 -5.68 25.90 -7.47
N ASN A 381 -5.02 26.16 -8.59
CA ASN A 381 -3.69 25.65 -8.85
C ASN A 381 -2.63 26.68 -8.41
N PHE A 382 -2.29 26.67 -7.12
CA PHE A 382 -1.41 27.68 -6.53
C PHE A 382 0.00 27.67 -7.15
N PRO A 383 0.46 28.76 -7.81
CA PRO A 383 1.83 28.88 -8.32
C PRO A 383 2.89 29.04 -7.22
N GLY A 384 2.51 29.47 -6.01
CA GLY A 384 3.40 29.69 -4.87
C GLY A 384 2.64 30.15 -3.62
N GLY A 385 3.36 30.45 -2.55
CA GLY A 385 2.81 30.92 -1.27
C GLY A 385 2.54 32.42 -1.22
N VAL A 386 2.59 33.01 -0.02
CA VAL A 386 2.37 34.45 0.19
C VAL A 386 3.33 35.32 -0.63
N TYR A 387 2.87 36.48 -1.09
CA TYR A 387 3.60 37.40 -1.96
C TYR A 387 3.99 36.80 -3.32
N SER A 388 3.16 35.90 -3.85
CA SER A 388 3.37 35.31 -5.19
C SER A 388 3.21 36.32 -6.34
N TYR A 389 2.56 37.46 -6.10
CA TYR A 389 2.27 38.48 -7.12
C TYR A 389 2.96 39.81 -6.78
N ASN A 390 3.24 40.59 -7.81
CA ASN A 390 3.77 41.94 -7.63
C ASN A 390 2.77 42.78 -6.83
N THR A 391 3.24 43.33 -5.72
CA THR A 391 2.44 44.19 -4.85
C THR A 391 2.96 45.61 -4.90
N THR A 392 2.06 46.58 -5.08
CA THR A 392 2.32 48.01 -4.94
C THR A 392 1.52 48.56 -3.76
N GLU A 393 2.10 49.49 -3.02
CA GLU A 393 1.40 50.12 -1.90
C GLU A 393 0.32 51.07 -2.38
N PHE A 394 -0.86 51.01 -1.77
CA PHE A 394 -2.00 51.83 -2.20
C PHE A 394 -1.74 53.35 -2.08
N PHE A 395 -0.98 53.80 -1.08
CA PHE A 395 -0.61 55.22 -0.96
C PHE A 395 0.32 55.68 -2.11
N GLU A 396 1.21 54.81 -2.60
CA GLU A 396 2.10 55.11 -3.72
C GLU A 396 1.28 55.33 -5.00
N VAL A 397 0.22 54.56 -5.21
CA VAL A 397 -0.67 54.73 -6.36
C VAL A 397 -1.54 55.97 -6.23
N SER A 398 -2.19 56.16 -5.08
CA SER A 398 -3.15 57.26 -4.88
C SER A 398 -2.50 58.65 -4.87
N GLU A 399 -1.34 58.81 -4.25
CA GLU A 399 -0.66 60.11 -4.11
C GLU A 399 0.63 60.23 -4.93
N GLY A 400 1.32 59.11 -5.21
CA GLY A 400 2.66 59.11 -5.81
C GLY A 400 2.70 58.92 -7.33
N TRP A 401 1.79 58.12 -7.90
CA TRP A 401 1.77 57.88 -9.35
C TRP A 401 1.33 59.12 -10.11
N ASP A 402 1.97 59.39 -11.25
CA ASP A 402 1.43 60.28 -12.27
C ASP A 402 0.42 59.55 -13.17
N ASN A 403 -0.25 60.28 -14.06
CA ASN A 403 -1.24 59.69 -14.97
C ASN A 403 -0.60 58.79 -16.05
N ASP A 404 0.70 58.89 -16.25
CA ASP A 404 1.44 58.12 -17.27
C ASP A 404 1.89 56.76 -16.71
N THR A 405 2.17 56.66 -15.41
CA THR A 405 2.63 55.43 -14.74
C THR A 405 1.67 54.26 -14.93
N ALA A 406 0.36 54.49 -14.72
CA ALA A 406 -0.66 53.48 -14.96
C ALA A 406 -0.74 53.06 -16.45
N THR A 407 -0.52 54.01 -17.36
CA THR A 407 -0.55 53.78 -18.81
C THR A 407 0.67 53.00 -19.29
N GLN A 408 1.82 53.12 -18.62
CA GLN A 408 3.01 52.29 -18.90
C GLN A 408 2.77 50.81 -18.57
N LEU A 409 1.85 50.52 -17.65
CA LEU A 409 1.50 49.18 -17.17
C LEU A 409 0.21 48.65 -17.80
N ASN A 410 0.01 48.84 -19.11
CA ASN A 410 -1.22 48.51 -19.84
C ASN A 410 -1.52 46.98 -19.92
N ASN A 411 -2.81 46.65 -20.10
CA ASN A 411 -3.38 45.29 -20.16
C ASN A 411 -3.18 44.41 -18.91
N ASN A 412 -3.02 45.02 -17.75
CA ASN A 412 -2.92 44.32 -16.47
C ASN A 412 -4.24 44.30 -15.70
N ILE A 413 -4.34 43.35 -14.78
CA ILE A 413 -5.39 43.23 -13.77
C ILE A 413 -4.81 43.73 -12.45
N PHE A 414 -5.41 44.76 -11.88
CA PHE A 414 -5.07 45.30 -10.56
C PHE A 414 -6.15 44.94 -9.55
N LEU A 415 -5.75 44.22 -8.52
CA LEU A 415 -6.61 43.79 -7.41
C LEU A 415 -6.34 44.69 -6.21
N VAL A 416 -7.33 45.45 -5.76
CA VAL A 416 -7.21 46.44 -4.69
C VAL A 416 -7.90 45.92 -3.44
N ALA A 417 -7.14 45.69 -2.37
CA ALA A 417 -7.67 45.08 -1.15
C ALA A 417 -6.89 45.52 0.10
N MET A 418 -7.46 45.20 1.26
CA MET A 418 -6.70 45.20 2.52
C MET A 418 -5.66 44.08 2.47
N PHE A 419 -4.40 44.41 2.72
CA PHE A 419 -3.28 43.49 2.47
C PHE A 419 -2.31 43.46 3.64
N TYR A 420 -2.38 42.39 4.45
CA TYR A 420 -1.53 42.16 5.63
C TYR A 420 -1.37 43.39 6.55
N ALA A 421 -2.45 44.14 6.79
CA ALA A 421 -2.44 45.30 7.68
C ALA A 421 -2.56 44.90 9.16
N THR A 422 -1.82 45.57 10.03
CA THR A 422 -1.82 45.39 11.49
C THR A 422 -2.05 46.73 12.20
N GLY A 423 -2.99 46.83 13.13
CA GLY A 423 -3.25 48.09 13.86
C GLY A 423 -4.70 48.24 14.33
N ARG A 424 -5.02 49.38 14.97
CA ARG A 424 -6.40 49.66 15.44
C ARG A 424 -7.34 49.76 14.24
N GLY A 425 -8.33 48.86 14.18
CA GLY A 425 -9.36 48.83 13.14
C GLY A 425 -9.00 48.03 11.88
N ALA A 426 -7.79 47.46 11.80
CA ALA A 426 -7.41 46.59 10.70
C ALA A 426 -8.11 45.23 10.83
N ALA A 427 -8.96 44.87 9.87
CA ALA A 427 -9.50 43.51 9.77
C ALA A 427 -8.45 42.63 9.08
N LYS A 428 -8.02 41.53 9.73
CA LYS A 428 -7.19 40.54 9.03
C LYS A 428 -8.10 39.71 8.13
N ASP A 429 -8.11 40.02 6.83
CA ASP A 429 -8.74 39.18 5.81
C ASP A 429 -7.76 38.08 5.36
N THR A 430 -7.57 37.10 6.25
CA THR A 430 -6.63 36.00 6.08
C THR A 430 -7.36 34.66 6.14
N HIS A 431 -7.00 33.77 5.23
CA HIS A 431 -7.55 32.43 5.10
C HIS A 431 -6.45 31.39 4.95
N LEU A 432 -6.76 30.13 5.26
CA LEU A 432 -5.81 29.03 5.15
C LEU A 432 -5.66 28.58 3.69
N SER A 433 -4.42 28.60 3.20
CA SER A 433 -4.00 28.07 1.91
C SER A 433 -3.13 26.82 2.09
N PRO A 434 -2.78 26.08 1.02
CA PRO A 434 -1.79 25.01 1.10
C PRO A 434 -0.44 25.44 1.72
N PHE A 435 -0.10 26.73 1.71
CA PHE A 435 1.14 27.27 2.27
C PHE A 435 0.97 27.90 3.66
N GLY A 436 -0.21 27.78 4.29
CA GLY A 436 -0.55 28.43 5.55
C GLY A 436 -1.42 29.67 5.36
N ASP A 437 -1.38 30.60 6.31
CA ASP A 437 -2.18 31.83 6.28
C ASP A 437 -1.83 32.69 5.07
N MET A 438 -2.87 33.10 4.32
CA MET A 438 -2.75 33.90 3.10
C MET A 438 -3.91 34.89 3.00
N SER A 439 -3.66 36.08 2.46
CA SER A 439 -4.70 37.12 2.29
C SER A 439 -5.81 36.67 1.33
N GLY A 440 -7.07 37.08 1.56
CA GLY A 440 -8.20 36.78 0.68
C GLY A 440 -7.96 37.19 -0.77
N ILE A 441 -7.38 38.38 -0.98
CA ILE A 441 -7.06 38.87 -2.34
C ILE A 441 -6.02 38.00 -3.07
N GLU A 442 -5.12 37.31 -2.36
CA GLU A 442 -4.19 36.38 -2.99
C GLU A 442 -4.90 35.11 -3.45
N HIS A 443 -5.95 34.67 -2.76
CA HIS A 443 -6.79 33.55 -3.23
C HIS A 443 -7.50 33.92 -4.54
N HIS A 444 -8.04 35.14 -4.65
CA HIS A 444 -8.59 35.68 -5.89
C HIS A 444 -7.53 35.75 -7.00
N ALA A 445 -6.34 36.28 -6.70
CA ALA A 445 -5.22 36.33 -7.63
C ALA A 445 -4.82 34.93 -8.15
N HIS A 446 -4.76 33.93 -7.26
CA HIS A 446 -4.49 32.54 -7.62
C HIS A 446 -5.60 31.88 -8.43
N ALA A 447 -6.87 32.17 -8.13
CA ALA A 447 -8.01 31.69 -8.90
C ALA A 447 -7.99 32.26 -10.33
N ILE A 448 -7.81 33.58 -10.47
CA ILE A 448 -7.69 34.25 -11.77
C ILE A 448 -6.47 33.71 -12.53
N ASN A 449 -5.32 33.52 -11.86
CA ASN A 449 -4.13 32.92 -12.45
C ASN A 449 -4.39 31.52 -13.01
N THR A 450 -5.14 30.69 -12.26
CA THR A 450 -5.53 29.33 -12.67
C THR A 450 -6.35 29.37 -13.96
N ILE A 451 -7.36 30.25 -14.03
CA ILE A 451 -8.22 30.44 -15.21
C ILE A 451 -7.39 30.93 -16.40
N LEU A 452 -6.60 32.00 -16.21
CA LEU A 452 -5.89 32.66 -17.29
C LEU A 452 -4.73 31.83 -17.87
N ASN A 453 -4.06 31.03 -17.03
CA ASN A 453 -3.04 30.07 -17.48
C ASN A 453 -3.64 28.77 -18.05
N GLN A 454 -4.94 28.56 -17.90
CA GLN A 454 -5.61 27.31 -18.28
C GLN A 454 -4.91 26.09 -17.64
N ASP A 455 -4.51 26.23 -16.38
CA ASP A 455 -3.77 25.22 -15.62
C ASP A 455 -4.67 24.62 -14.53
N PHE A 456 -5.77 24.00 -14.97
CA PHE A 456 -6.78 23.45 -14.06
C PHE A 456 -6.31 22.13 -13.44
N LEU A 457 -6.54 21.99 -12.13
CA LEU A 457 -6.37 20.71 -11.45
C LEU A 457 -7.50 19.77 -11.85
N SER A 458 -7.14 18.53 -12.14
CA SER A 458 -8.09 17.48 -12.52
C SER A 458 -7.93 16.27 -11.62
N ASN A 459 -9.05 15.86 -11.02
CA ASN A 459 -9.12 14.67 -10.18
C ASN A 459 -9.29 13.44 -11.07
N LEU A 460 -8.52 12.40 -10.81
CA LEU A 460 -8.73 11.10 -11.44
C LEU A 460 -10.06 10.52 -10.96
N SER A 461 -10.86 10.00 -11.90
CA SER A 461 -12.12 9.33 -11.58
C SER A 461 -11.93 8.23 -10.53
N LEU A 462 -12.99 7.91 -9.78
CA LEU A 462 -12.97 6.85 -8.79
C LEU A 462 -12.53 5.50 -9.40
N GLY A 463 -13.01 5.17 -10.60
CA GLY A 463 -12.61 3.98 -11.35
C GLY A 463 -11.12 3.99 -11.73
N GLY A 464 -10.55 5.16 -12.04
CA GLY A 464 -9.12 5.31 -12.27
C GLY A 464 -8.29 5.00 -11.02
N ASN A 465 -8.70 5.54 -9.86
CA ASN A 465 -8.04 5.21 -8.58
C ASN A 465 -8.15 3.72 -8.26
N PHE A 466 -9.34 3.12 -8.42
CA PHE A 466 -9.57 1.68 -8.23
C PHE A 466 -8.61 0.80 -9.07
N LEU A 467 -8.37 1.17 -10.32
CA LEU A 467 -7.41 0.46 -11.18
C LEU A 467 -5.97 0.58 -10.67
N ILE A 468 -5.58 1.70 -10.05
CA ILE A 468 -4.25 1.86 -9.44
C ILE A 468 -4.09 0.91 -8.25
N PHE A 469 -5.07 0.87 -7.33
CA PHE A 469 -5.12 -0.08 -6.20
C PHE A 469 -4.92 -1.52 -6.71
N LEU A 470 -5.77 -1.96 -7.65
CA LEU A 470 -5.69 -3.32 -8.20
C LEU A 470 -4.38 -3.60 -8.95
N ALA A 471 -3.84 -2.62 -9.69
CA ALA A 471 -2.57 -2.79 -10.40
C ALA A 471 -1.40 -2.99 -9.43
N MET A 472 -1.33 -2.21 -8.35
CA MET A 472 -0.30 -2.36 -7.31
C MET A 472 -0.41 -3.73 -6.65
N ALA A 473 -1.62 -4.10 -6.24
CA ALA A 473 -1.90 -5.40 -5.63
C ALA A 473 -1.54 -6.58 -6.55
N PHE A 474 -1.89 -6.49 -7.84
CA PHE A 474 -1.57 -7.52 -8.82
C PHE A 474 -0.06 -7.71 -8.99
N VAL A 475 0.69 -6.61 -9.15
CA VAL A 475 2.15 -6.66 -9.31
C VAL A 475 2.81 -7.24 -8.05
N MET A 476 2.40 -6.79 -6.86
CA MET A 476 2.93 -7.29 -5.59
C MET A 476 2.60 -8.76 -5.35
N GLY A 477 1.34 -9.16 -5.55
CA GLY A 477 0.86 -10.52 -5.40
C GLY A 477 1.54 -11.51 -6.37
N LEU A 478 1.95 -11.04 -7.56
CA LEU A 478 2.72 -11.81 -8.51
C LEU A 478 4.20 -11.92 -8.11
N LEU A 479 4.86 -10.81 -7.75
CA LEU A 479 6.32 -10.77 -7.64
C LEU A 479 6.84 -11.16 -6.26
N LEU A 480 6.23 -10.67 -5.17
CA LEU A 480 6.69 -10.93 -3.80
C LEU A 480 6.85 -12.42 -3.43
N PRO A 481 5.92 -13.34 -3.75
CA PRO A 481 6.09 -14.75 -3.39
C PRO A 481 7.27 -15.43 -4.09
N ARG A 482 7.82 -14.84 -5.16
CA ARG A 482 8.96 -15.37 -5.92
C ARG A 482 10.31 -14.89 -5.38
N MET A 483 10.31 -13.98 -4.42
CA MET A 483 11.52 -13.34 -3.91
C MET A 483 11.82 -13.78 -2.47
N LYS A 484 13.09 -13.67 -2.08
CA LYS A 484 13.48 -13.73 -0.66
C LYS A 484 12.90 -12.51 0.06
N THR A 485 12.55 -12.65 1.34
CA THR A 485 11.89 -11.60 2.13
C THR A 485 12.67 -10.28 2.15
N SER A 486 14.01 -10.34 2.23
CA SER A 486 14.87 -9.14 2.19
C SER A 486 14.76 -8.38 0.86
N TRP A 487 14.81 -9.09 -0.26
CA TRP A 487 14.62 -8.49 -1.59
C TRP A 487 13.17 -8.02 -1.81
N GLY A 488 12.19 -8.71 -1.23
CA GLY A 488 10.79 -8.27 -1.23
C GLY A 488 10.60 -6.94 -0.50
N PHE A 489 11.25 -6.75 0.66
CA PHE A 489 11.21 -5.47 1.38
C PHE A 489 11.81 -4.32 0.56
N LEU A 490 12.99 -4.53 -0.04
CA LEU A 490 13.60 -3.54 -0.93
C LEU A 490 12.71 -3.22 -2.13
N PHE A 491 12.08 -4.23 -2.73
CA PHE A 491 11.15 -4.05 -3.83
C PHE A 491 9.96 -3.15 -3.47
N VAL A 492 9.36 -3.33 -2.30
CA VAL A 492 8.24 -2.48 -1.82
C VAL A 492 8.69 -1.04 -1.61
N ILE A 493 9.87 -0.81 -1.02
CA ILE A 493 10.42 0.55 -0.86
C ILE A 493 10.63 1.21 -2.24
N VAL A 494 11.24 0.50 -3.19
CA VAL A 494 11.49 1.04 -4.54
C VAL A 494 10.18 1.33 -5.27
N MET A 495 9.18 0.46 -5.13
CA MET A 495 7.84 0.68 -5.70
C MET A 495 7.16 1.91 -5.09
N ALA A 496 7.16 2.04 -3.75
CA ALA A 496 6.58 3.19 -3.06
C ALA A 496 7.26 4.51 -3.47
N LEU A 497 8.60 4.51 -3.58
CA LEU A 497 9.36 5.67 -4.04
C LEU A 497 9.04 6.01 -5.50
N THR A 498 8.99 5.01 -6.37
CA THR A 498 8.66 5.20 -7.79
C THR A 498 7.25 5.74 -7.96
N TYR A 499 6.29 5.23 -7.18
CA TYR A 499 4.93 5.72 -7.17
C TYR A 499 4.87 7.18 -6.67
N THR A 500 5.56 7.49 -5.58
CA THR A 500 5.67 8.87 -5.05
C THR A 500 6.23 9.83 -6.10
N ILE A 501 7.30 9.44 -6.78
CA ILE A 501 7.90 10.24 -7.86
C ILE A 501 6.90 10.42 -9.01
N ALA A 502 6.19 9.37 -9.41
CA ALA A 502 5.17 9.44 -10.45
C ALA A 502 4.03 10.40 -10.07
N VAL A 503 3.54 10.36 -8.82
CA VAL A 503 2.53 11.28 -8.28
C VAL A 503 2.99 12.73 -8.36
N VAL A 504 4.19 13.02 -7.85
CA VAL A 504 4.74 14.39 -7.84
C VAL A 504 4.99 14.89 -9.25
N PHE A 505 5.55 14.06 -10.13
CA PHE A 505 5.79 14.38 -11.53
C PHE A 505 4.48 14.64 -12.29
N SER A 506 3.46 13.81 -12.08
CA SER A 506 2.16 13.95 -12.73
C SER A 506 1.41 15.18 -12.24
N PHE A 507 1.51 15.51 -10.95
CA PHE A 507 0.92 16.73 -10.40
C PHE A 507 1.57 17.98 -10.99
N GLU A 508 2.90 18.02 -11.14
CA GLU A 508 3.59 19.22 -11.64
C GLU A 508 3.43 19.42 -13.16
N THR A 509 3.42 18.33 -13.91
CA THR A 509 3.42 18.35 -15.38
C THR A 509 2.02 18.36 -15.98
N PHE A 510 1.09 17.60 -15.39
CA PHE A 510 -0.25 17.38 -15.93
C PHE A 510 -1.36 17.90 -15.02
N SER A 511 -1.05 18.48 -13.85
CA SER A 511 -2.04 19.00 -12.91
C SER A 511 -3.07 17.93 -12.48
N PHE A 512 -2.63 16.66 -12.42
CA PHE A 512 -3.46 15.53 -12.00
C PHE A 512 -3.35 15.25 -10.49
N ILE A 513 -4.50 14.99 -9.88
CA ILE A 513 -4.64 14.55 -8.50
C ILE A 513 -5.26 13.16 -8.49
N TYR A 514 -4.61 12.23 -7.79
CA TYR A 514 -5.06 10.87 -7.55
C TYR A 514 -4.51 10.36 -6.22
N ALA A 515 -5.07 9.25 -5.74
CA ALA A 515 -4.81 8.68 -4.43
C ALA A 515 -3.31 8.46 -4.20
N PHE A 516 -2.76 8.91 -3.08
CA PHE A 516 -1.33 8.84 -2.82
C PHE A 516 -0.98 8.10 -1.51
N PRO A 517 -1.14 8.70 -0.32
CA PRO A 517 -0.74 8.06 0.93
C PRO A 517 -1.45 6.72 1.15
N THR A 518 -2.72 6.58 0.74
CA THR A 518 -3.46 5.33 0.94
C THR A 518 -2.88 4.18 0.13
N ILE A 519 -2.45 4.43 -1.11
CA ILE A 519 -1.79 3.42 -1.97
C ILE A 519 -0.44 3.01 -1.36
N VAL A 520 0.33 3.95 -0.81
CA VAL A 520 1.62 3.62 -0.17
C VAL A 520 1.40 2.77 1.08
N ILE A 521 0.38 3.09 1.89
CA ILE A 521 0.01 2.31 3.07
C ILE A 521 -0.48 0.92 2.64
N GLU A 522 -1.32 0.83 1.60
CA GLU A 522 -1.77 -0.45 1.04
C GLU A 522 -0.61 -1.39 0.73
N GLN A 523 0.43 -0.89 0.06
CA GLN A 523 1.61 -1.70 -0.27
C GLN A 523 2.25 -2.33 0.98
N LEU A 524 2.32 -1.59 2.09
CA LEU A 524 2.84 -2.12 3.35
C LEU A 524 1.95 -3.25 3.89
N PHE A 525 0.62 -3.07 3.87
CA PHE A 525 -0.32 -4.10 4.34
C PHE A 525 -0.30 -5.35 3.45
N ILE A 526 -0.21 -5.20 2.13
CA ILE A 526 -0.06 -6.33 1.20
C ILE A 526 1.25 -7.06 1.46
N PHE A 527 2.36 -6.33 1.66
CA PHE A 527 3.64 -6.93 1.99
C PHE A 527 3.58 -7.74 3.28
N VAL A 528 3.10 -7.15 4.38
CA VAL A 528 2.96 -7.84 5.67
C VAL A 528 2.05 -9.06 5.52
N GLY A 529 0.91 -8.92 4.84
CA GLY A 529 -0.02 -10.02 4.58
C GLY A 529 0.65 -11.18 3.84
N ILE A 530 1.40 -10.90 2.77
CA ILE A 530 2.11 -11.93 1.99
C ILE A 530 3.22 -12.59 2.81
N ILE A 531 3.93 -11.85 3.67
CA ILE A 531 4.96 -12.43 4.54
C ILE A 531 4.33 -13.35 5.59
N VAL A 532 3.27 -12.91 6.27
CA VAL A 532 2.52 -13.74 7.22
C VAL A 532 2.01 -15.00 6.52
N TYR A 533 1.41 -14.84 5.33
CA TYR A 533 0.96 -15.96 4.52
C TYR A 533 2.09 -16.94 4.24
N LYS A 534 3.25 -16.45 3.78
CA LYS A 534 4.43 -17.25 3.49
C LYS A 534 4.91 -18.04 4.71
N ILE A 535 5.02 -17.40 5.86
CA ILE A 535 5.44 -18.04 7.12
C ILE A 535 4.47 -19.15 7.51
N LEU A 536 3.16 -18.88 7.51
CA LEU A 536 2.14 -19.87 7.88
C LEU A 536 2.16 -21.10 6.95
N THR A 537 2.37 -20.88 5.65
CA THR A 537 2.46 -21.98 4.67
C THR A 537 3.80 -22.73 4.69
N GLU A 538 4.90 -22.07 5.07
CA GLU A 538 6.21 -22.72 5.19
C GLU A 538 6.28 -23.64 6.41
N GLU A 539 5.66 -23.28 7.54
CA GLU A 539 5.62 -24.11 8.75
C GLU A 539 4.89 -25.45 8.55
N GLU A 540 3.82 -25.48 7.76
CA GLU A 540 3.08 -26.71 7.47
C GLU A 540 3.96 -27.73 6.74
N ASN A 541 4.81 -27.28 5.83
CA ASN A 541 5.75 -28.15 5.10
C ASN A 541 6.84 -28.71 6.03
N VAL A 542 7.36 -27.90 6.95
CA VAL A 542 8.37 -28.35 7.92
C VAL A 542 7.78 -29.38 8.89
N LYS A 543 6.55 -29.16 9.38
CA LYS A 543 5.83 -30.14 10.24
C LYS A 543 5.56 -31.45 9.50
N TYR A 544 5.10 -31.38 8.25
CA TYR A 544 4.86 -32.57 7.42
C TYR A 544 6.13 -33.40 7.20
N ILE A 545 7.25 -32.73 6.90
CA ILE A 545 8.57 -33.37 6.78
C ILE A 545 8.95 -34.02 8.12
N ARG A 546 8.88 -33.28 9.23
CA ARG A 546 9.23 -33.81 10.57
C ARG A 546 8.42 -35.06 10.94
N THR A 547 7.09 -35.05 10.75
CA THR A 547 6.21 -36.19 11.10
C THR A 547 6.42 -37.40 10.18
N THR A 548 6.79 -37.17 8.92
CA THR A 548 7.07 -38.27 7.98
C THR A 548 8.40 -38.93 8.30
N PHE A 549 9.45 -38.14 8.58
CA PHE A 549 10.78 -38.67 8.90
C PHE A 549 10.88 -39.27 10.30
N SER A 550 10.11 -38.79 11.30
CA SER A 550 10.09 -39.36 12.65
C SER A 550 9.57 -40.81 12.73
N LYS A 551 8.95 -41.31 11.66
CA LYS A 551 8.53 -42.71 11.54
C LYS A 551 9.67 -43.66 11.16
N PHE A 552 10.79 -43.12 10.67
CA PHE A 552 11.91 -43.91 10.15
C PHE A 552 13.20 -43.75 10.96
N VAL A 553 13.34 -42.67 11.74
CA VAL A 553 14.54 -42.37 12.53
C VAL A 553 14.19 -41.67 13.84
N SER A 554 15.05 -41.82 14.86
CA SER A 554 14.83 -41.19 16.17
C SER A 554 14.87 -39.66 16.12
N LYS A 555 14.25 -38.99 17.10
CA LYS A 555 14.18 -37.52 17.17
C LYS A 555 15.55 -36.84 17.02
N ASP A 556 16.57 -37.39 17.66
CA ASP A 556 17.94 -36.86 17.60
C ASP A 556 18.49 -36.88 16.16
N VAL A 557 18.11 -37.88 15.37
CA VAL A 557 18.49 -38.00 13.95
C VAL A 557 17.70 -37.04 13.08
N VAL A 558 16.40 -36.88 13.33
CA VAL A 558 15.57 -35.88 12.64
C VAL A 558 16.09 -34.47 12.89
N ASP A 559 16.39 -34.13 14.15
CA ASP A 559 16.86 -32.81 14.53
C ASP A 559 18.27 -32.53 13.97
N GLU A 560 19.15 -33.55 13.90
CA GLU A 560 20.47 -33.42 13.27
C GLU A 560 20.38 -33.22 11.74
N LEU A 561 19.48 -33.94 11.06
CA LEU A 561 19.24 -33.79 9.62
C LEU A 561 18.63 -32.43 9.27
N LEU A 562 17.76 -31.89 10.13
CA LEU A 562 17.19 -30.55 9.98
C LEU A 562 18.21 -29.44 10.24
N LYS A 563 19.16 -29.66 11.16
CA LYS A 563 20.25 -28.71 11.44
C LYS A 563 21.27 -28.65 10.31
N ASN A 564 21.54 -29.77 9.64
CA ASN A 564 22.56 -29.88 8.60
C ASN A 564 21.99 -30.47 7.29
N PRO A 565 21.17 -29.72 6.52
CA PRO A 565 20.52 -30.22 5.30
C PRO A 565 21.51 -30.64 4.20
N GLU A 566 22.72 -30.09 4.23
CA GLU A 566 23.84 -30.40 3.33
C GLU A 566 24.20 -31.90 3.35
N ASN A 567 23.97 -32.57 4.50
CA ASN A 567 24.20 -34.02 4.68
C ASN A 567 23.19 -34.90 3.91
N LEU A 568 22.19 -34.30 3.25
CA LEU A 568 21.21 -34.98 2.39
C LEU A 568 21.66 -35.16 0.94
N ASN A 569 22.78 -34.55 0.54
CA ASN A 569 23.33 -34.72 -0.81
C ASN A 569 23.91 -36.13 -1.02
N LEU A 570 24.00 -36.57 -2.28
CA LEU A 570 24.61 -37.86 -2.66
C LEU A 570 26.07 -37.92 -2.21
N GLY A 571 26.45 -39.03 -1.59
CA GLY A 571 27.78 -39.25 -1.04
C GLY A 571 27.72 -39.75 0.40
N GLY A 572 28.88 -39.92 1.02
CA GLY A 572 28.97 -40.35 2.41
C GLY A 572 30.31 -40.02 3.00
N SER A 573 30.37 -40.00 4.33
CA SER A 573 31.61 -39.84 5.08
C SER A 573 32.04 -41.18 5.65
N LYS A 574 33.37 -41.38 5.73
CA LYS A 574 33.93 -42.55 6.39
C LYS A 574 33.70 -42.41 7.89
N LYS A 575 32.91 -43.31 8.46
CA LYS A 575 32.59 -43.37 9.89
C LYS A 575 32.94 -44.75 10.44
N ASP A 576 33.32 -44.81 11.70
CA ASP A 576 33.45 -46.07 12.43
C ASP A 576 32.08 -46.42 13.00
N ILE A 577 31.57 -47.60 12.65
CA ILE A 577 30.21 -48.04 13.02
C ILE A 577 30.21 -49.49 13.50
N THR A 578 29.11 -49.89 14.14
CA THR A 578 28.77 -51.31 14.31
C THR A 578 27.57 -51.62 13.47
N ILE A 579 27.74 -52.55 12.53
CA ILE A 579 26.65 -53.06 11.70
C ILE A 579 25.98 -54.23 12.42
N PHE A 580 24.66 -54.31 12.25
CA PHE A 580 23.79 -55.37 12.75
C PHE A 580 22.98 -55.92 11.60
N PHE A 581 22.92 -57.24 11.54
CA PHE A 581 21.97 -57.98 10.74
C PHE A 581 21.25 -58.98 11.63
N SER A 582 19.94 -59.07 11.49
CA SER A 582 19.17 -60.21 12.00
C SER A 582 18.31 -60.82 10.92
N ASP A 583 18.09 -62.14 11.01
CA ASP A 583 17.22 -62.89 10.10
C ASP A 583 16.39 -63.93 10.88
N ILE A 584 15.19 -64.24 10.40
CA ILE A 584 14.30 -65.22 11.05
C ILE A 584 14.67 -66.62 10.57
N ARG A 585 14.89 -67.52 11.53
CA ARG A 585 15.23 -68.91 11.25
C ARG A 585 14.03 -69.65 10.68
N GLY A 586 14.21 -70.20 9.48
CA GLY A 586 13.20 -71.04 8.82
C GLY A 586 11.97 -70.26 8.35
N PHE A 587 12.09 -68.95 8.13
CA PHE A 587 10.97 -68.09 7.70
C PHE A 587 10.27 -68.59 6.43
N THR A 588 11.02 -69.05 5.42
CA THR A 588 10.43 -69.61 4.18
C THR A 588 9.47 -70.76 4.47
N THR A 589 9.87 -71.69 5.34
CA THR A 589 9.03 -72.84 5.73
C THR A 589 7.81 -72.41 6.54
N MET A 590 7.92 -71.31 7.28
CA MET A 590 6.83 -70.76 8.09
C MET A 590 5.82 -69.99 7.22
N SER A 591 6.30 -69.16 6.28
CA SER A 591 5.45 -68.35 5.40
C SER A 591 4.62 -69.20 4.44
N GLU A 592 5.09 -70.39 4.05
CA GLU A 592 4.33 -71.38 3.28
C GLU A 592 3.12 -71.96 4.04
N LYS A 593 3.09 -71.85 5.38
CA LYS A 593 2.06 -72.45 6.24
C LYS A 593 1.03 -71.44 6.78
N MET A 594 1.20 -70.16 6.51
CA MET A 594 0.34 -69.07 7.00
C MET A 594 -0.40 -68.36 5.85
N GLY A 595 -1.58 -67.82 6.13
CA GLY A 595 -2.27 -66.95 5.17
C GLY A 595 -1.51 -65.63 4.96
N PRO A 596 -1.59 -64.98 3.77
CA PRO A 596 -0.85 -63.74 3.49
C PRO A 596 -1.12 -62.61 4.50
N GLU A 597 -2.38 -62.38 4.88
CA GLU A 597 -2.76 -61.33 5.83
C GLU A 597 -2.26 -61.63 7.25
N GLU A 598 -2.34 -62.89 7.66
CA GLU A 598 -1.89 -63.37 8.97
C GLU A 598 -0.37 -63.30 9.09
N LEU A 599 0.35 -63.69 8.03
CA LEU A 599 1.80 -63.57 7.94
C LEU A 599 2.26 -62.10 8.04
N VAL A 600 1.57 -61.18 7.36
CA VAL A 600 1.89 -59.75 7.43
C VAL A 600 1.67 -59.19 8.83
N GLN A 601 0.56 -59.53 9.50
CA GLN A 601 0.31 -59.09 10.88
C GLN A 601 1.36 -59.65 11.84
N PHE A 602 1.70 -60.93 11.69
CA PHE A 602 2.69 -61.62 12.50
C PHE A 602 4.10 -61.04 12.31
N LEU A 603 4.51 -60.82 11.07
CA LEU A 603 5.79 -60.19 10.74
C LEU A 603 5.85 -58.75 11.24
N ASN A 604 4.77 -57.97 11.10
CA ASN A 604 4.72 -56.60 11.60
C ASN A 604 4.83 -56.54 13.13
N GLN A 605 4.23 -57.47 13.87
CA GLN A 605 4.40 -57.55 15.33
C GLN A 605 5.87 -57.75 15.69
N TYR A 606 6.52 -58.76 15.08
CA TYR A 606 7.93 -59.04 15.32
C TYR A 606 8.83 -57.87 14.94
N LEU A 607 8.70 -57.34 13.73
CA LEU A 607 9.53 -56.23 13.24
C LEU A 607 9.36 -54.99 14.11
N SER A 608 8.14 -54.70 14.58
CA SER A 608 7.86 -53.54 15.46
C SER A 608 8.63 -53.65 16.78
N GLU A 609 8.50 -54.78 17.47
CA GLU A 609 9.14 -55.02 18.77
C GLU A 609 10.68 -55.02 18.67
N MET A 610 11.22 -55.66 17.64
CA MET A 610 12.68 -55.67 17.42
C MET A 610 13.22 -54.29 17.04
N THR A 611 12.47 -53.53 16.23
CA THR A 611 12.84 -52.17 15.81
C THR A 611 12.80 -51.19 16.97
N GLU A 612 11.78 -51.28 17.82
CA GLU A 612 11.65 -50.49 19.04
C GLU A 612 12.90 -50.63 19.91
N ILE A 613 13.37 -51.85 20.15
CA ILE A 613 14.60 -52.10 20.92
C ILE A 613 15.82 -51.49 20.25
N ILE A 614 16.00 -51.65 18.93
CA ILE A 614 17.13 -51.03 18.22
C ILE A 614 17.12 -49.52 18.42
N ILE A 615 15.96 -48.87 18.29
CA ILE A 615 15.82 -47.43 18.48
C ILE A 615 16.08 -47.06 19.95
N GLU A 616 15.54 -47.78 20.93
CA GLU A 616 15.77 -47.52 22.36
C GLU A 616 17.24 -47.60 22.75
N PHE A 617 18.01 -48.44 22.07
CA PHE A 617 19.46 -48.54 22.27
C PHE A 617 20.27 -47.67 21.29
N LYS A 618 19.67 -46.60 20.75
CA LYS A 618 20.32 -45.60 19.89
C LYS A 618 20.80 -46.11 18.52
N GLY A 619 20.26 -47.23 18.05
CA GLY A 619 20.51 -47.73 16.70
C GLY A 619 19.71 -46.98 15.64
N THR A 620 20.24 -46.99 14.41
CA THR A 620 19.59 -46.47 13.21
C THR A 620 19.21 -47.64 12.32
N ILE A 621 17.91 -47.77 12.00
CA ILE A 621 17.43 -48.77 11.04
C ILE A 621 17.83 -48.32 9.64
N ASP A 622 18.48 -49.20 8.88
CA ASP A 622 18.79 -48.96 7.46
C ASP A 622 17.59 -49.41 6.60
N LYS A 623 17.26 -50.71 6.67
CA LYS A 623 16.15 -51.30 5.93
C LYS A 623 15.71 -52.65 6.46
N TYR A 624 14.50 -53.04 6.07
CA TYR A 624 14.04 -54.43 6.11
C TYR A 624 14.35 -55.12 4.78
N MET A 625 14.85 -56.36 4.85
CA MET A 625 15.11 -57.20 3.67
C MET A 625 14.30 -58.49 3.78
N GLY A 626 13.00 -58.41 3.49
CA GLY A 626 12.08 -59.51 3.81
C GLY A 626 11.85 -59.59 5.32
N ASP A 627 12.25 -60.69 5.92
CA ASP A 627 12.23 -60.97 7.35
C ASP A 627 13.49 -60.51 8.10
N ALA A 628 14.52 -60.09 7.37
CA ALA A 628 15.77 -59.61 7.93
C ALA A 628 15.75 -58.11 8.28
N ILE A 629 16.42 -57.74 9.38
CA ILE A 629 16.61 -56.34 9.81
C ILE A 629 18.07 -55.96 9.62
N MET A 630 18.34 -54.85 8.92
CA MET A 630 19.64 -54.22 8.85
C MET A 630 19.63 -52.91 9.62
N ALA A 631 20.57 -52.75 10.56
CA ALA A 631 20.69 -51.56 11.40
C ALA A 631 22.16 -51.28 11.74
N PHE A 632 22.47 -50.05 12.16
CA PHE A 632 23.83 -49.69 12.57
C PHE A 632 23.85 -48.65 13.71
N TRP A 633 24.98 -48.62 14.42
CA TRP A 633 25.28 -47.64 15.48
C TRP A 633 26.52 -46.82 15.13
N GLY A 634 26.58 -45.57 15.61
CA GLY A 634 27.69 -44.63 15.34
C GLY A 634 27.43 -43.64 14.20
N ALA A 635 26.26 -43.73 13.55
CA ALA A 635 25.80 -42.79 12.54
C ALA A 635 24.26 -42.70 12.51
N PRO A 636 23.65 -41.59 12.04
CA PRO A 636 24.29 -40.33 11.61
C PRO A 636 24.93 -39.56 12.76
N VAL A 637 24.40 -39.72 13.98
CA VAL A 637 24.95 -39.16 15.22
C VAL A 637 26.14 -40.02 15.68
N PRO A 638 27.34 -39.44 15.89
CA PRO A 638 28.47 -40.17 16.44
C PRO A 638 28.14 -40.77 17.80
N LEU A 639 28.54 -42.03 18.03
CA LEU A 639 28.35 -42.74 19.28
C LEU A 639 29.65 -43.45 19.62
N GLU A 640 30.32 -43.05 20.70
CA GLU A 640 31.61 -43.60 21.11
C GLU A 640 31.51 -45.11 21.43
N ASP A 641 30.54 -45.47 22.27
CA ASP A 641 30.27 -46.86 22.69
C ASP A 641 29.40 -47.66 21.69
N HIS A 642 29.44 -47.34 20.39
CA HIS A 642 28.52 -47.90 19.39
C HIS A 642 28.48 -49.44 19.37
N ALA A 643 29.62 -50.11 19.59
CA ALA A 643 29.70 -51.57 19.66
C ALA A 643 28.99 -52.14 20.89
N TYR A 644 29.09 -51.44 22.04
CA TYR A 644 28.47 -51.89 23.28
C TYR A 644 26.94 -51.75 23.24
N TYR A 645 26.44 -50.63 22.70
CA TYR A 645 25.01 -50.44 22.49
C TYR A 645 24.41 -51.48 21.54
N ALA A 646 25.12 -51.85 20.47
CA ALA A 646 24.68 -52.90 19.55
C ALA A 646 24.62 -54.29 20.22
N CYS A 647 25.61 -54.65 21.04
CA CYS A 647 25.61 -55.88 21.82
C CYS A 647 24.44 -55.91 22.83
N ALA A 648 24.26 -54.82 23.58
CA ALA A 648 23.17 -54.69 24.55
C ALA A 648 21.79 -54.76 23.88
N ALA A 649 21.60 -54.10 22.75
CA ALA A 649 20.36 -54.17 21.96
C ALA A 649 20.06 -55.59 21.49
N SER A 650 21.08 -56.32 21.04
CA SER A 650 20.93 -57.70 20.56
C SER A 650 20.51 -58.65 21.70
N LEU A 651 21.09 -58.49 22.89
CA LEU A 651 20.68 -59.23 24.08
C LEU A 651 19.26 -58.86 24.53
N ALA A 652 18.90 -57.57 24.50
CA ALA A 652 17.55 -57.11 24.80
C ALA A 652 16.52 -57.69 23.82
N GLN A 653 16.85 -57.76 22.53
CA GLN A 653 16.02 -58.41 21.51
C GLN A 653 15.82 -59.90 21.81
N MET A 654 16.85 -60.64 22.19
CA MET A 654 16.71 -62.04 22.57
C MET A 654 15.83 -62.22 23.83
N ARG A 655 15.96 -61.33 24.83
CA ARG A 655 15.11 -61.33 26.03
C ARG A 655 13.64 -61.04 25.66
N ARG A 656 13.37 -60.05 24.80
CA ARG A 656 12.00 -59.74 24.35
C ARG A 656 11.42 -60.84 23.46
N LEU A 657 12.24 -61.42 22.58
CA LEU A 657 11.84 -62.54 21.73
C LEU A 657 11.44 -63.75 22.59
N ALA A 658 12.14 -64.05 23.69
CA ALA A 658 11.74 -65.11 24.60
C ALA A 658 10.32 -64.89 25.17
N VAL A 659 9.96 -63.64 25.51
CA VAL A 659 8.59 -63.30 25.94
C VAL A 659 7.59 -63.46 24.79
N LEU A 660 7.92 -62.96 23.59
CA LEU A 660 7.06 -63.11 22.41
C LEU A 660 6.82 -64.58 22.05
N LYS A 661 7.82 -65.44 22.19
CA LYS A 661 7.69 -66.89 21.98
C LYS A 661 6.63 -67.50 22.89
N GLU A 662 6.56 -67.10 24.16
CA GLU A 662 5.51 -67.56 25.08
C GLU A 662 4.14 -66.97 24.74
N GLU A 663 4.06 -65.69 24.35
CA GLU A 663 2.83 -65.06 23.89
C GLU A 663 2.28 -65.68 22.58
N TRP A 664 3.17 -66.12 21.69
CA TRP A 664 2.80 -66.81 20.45
C TRP A 664 2.33 -68.24 20.72
N LYS A 665 3.03 -68.99 21.59
CA LYS A 665 2.60 -70.32 22.03
C LYS A 665 1.20 -70.29 22.66
N ALA A 666 0.92 -69.29 23.50
CA ALA A 666 -0.39 -69.13 24.13
C ALA A 666 -1.53 -68.84 23.13
N ARG A 667 -1.19 -68.41 21.91
CA ARG A 667 -2.11 -68.12 20.81
C ARG A 667 -2.09 -69.17 19.70
N ASP A 668 -1.45 -70.32 19.93
CA ASP A 668 -1.23 -71.38 18.93
C ASP A 668 -0.53 -70.88 17.63
N LEU A 669 0.28 -69.83 17.73
CA LEU A 669 1.06 -69.28 16.63
C LEU A 669 2.44 -69.96 16.52
N PRO A 670 3.05 -70.00 15.31
CA PRO A 670 4.41 -70.50 15.13
C PRO A 670 5.44 -69.77 16.02
N VAL A 671 6.42 -70.51 16.53
CA VAL A 671 7.51 -69.93 17.33
C VAL A 671 8.69 -69.63 16.42
N MET A 672 9.11 -68.37 16.38
CA MET A 672 10.25 -67.92 15.58
C MET A 672 11.51 -67.79 16.43
N ASP A 673 12.66 -68.12 15.85
CA ASP A 673 13.97 -67.86 16.42
C ASP A 673 14.79 -67.02 15.43
N ILE A 674 15.81 -66.30 15.92
CA ILE A 674 16.56 -65.36 15.07
C ILE A 674 18.07 -65.62 15.16
N GLY A 675 18.77 -65.35 14.07
CA GLY A 675 20.23 -65.20 14.06
C GLY A 675 20.57 -63.72 14.03
N ILE A 676 21.59 -63.30 14.79
CA ILE A 676 22.11 -61.94 14.82
C ILE A 676 23.62 -61.97 14.52
N GLY A 677 24.05 -61.10 13.61
CA GLY A 677 25.45 -60.86 13.27
C GLY A 677 25.87 -59.43 13.54
N LEU A 678 26.92 -59.25 14.34
CA LEU A 678 27.50 -57.93 14.64
C LEU A 678 28.95 -57.83 14.13
N ASN A 679 29.26 -56.69 13.51
CA ASN A 679 30.64 -56.37 13.16
C ASN A 679 30.94 -54.88 13.32
N SER A 680 32.12 -54.55 13.84
CA SER A 680 32.57 -53.17 14.04
C SER A 680 33.70 -52.81 13.09
N GLY A 681 33.68 -51.60 12.54
CA GLY A 681 34.76 -51.11 11.70
C GLY A 681 34.38 -49.91 10.82
N PRO A 682 35.34 -49.41 10.03
CA PRO A 682 35.10 -48.27 9.15
C PRO A 682 34.13 -48.65 8.02
N ALA A 683 33.18 -47.77 7.76
CA ALA A 683 32.24 -47.83 6.63
C ALA A 683 32.03 -46.43 6.05
N VAL A 684 31.59 -46.36 4.79
CA VAL A 684 31.07 -45.11 4.22
C VAL A 684 29.59 -45.05 4.53
N VAL A 685 29.15 -44.01 5.25
CA VAL A 685 27.74 -43.81 5.63
C VAL A 685 27.23 -42.51 5.00
N GLY A 686 26.09 -42.58 4.33
CA GLY A 686 25.47 -41.42 3.69
C GLY A 686 24.35 -41.80 2.73
N ASN A 687 23.91 -40.84 1.91
CA ASN A 687 22.86 -41.08 0.92
C ASN A 687 23.47 -41.73 -0.32
N MET A 688 23.07 -42.97 -0.57
CA MET A 688 23.50 -43.77 -1.72
C MET A 688 22.31 -44.05 -2.62
N GLY A 689 22.56 -44.18 -3.93
CA GLY A 689 21.53 -44.50 -4.91
C GLY A 689 21.64 -43.63 -6.16
N SER A 690 20.49 -43.36 -6.79
CA SER A 690 20.41 -42.49 -7.96
C SER A 690 19.80 -41.15 -7.57
N SER A 691 19.86 -40.17 -8.47
CA SER A 691 19.18 -38.87 -8.30
C SER A 691 17.66 -39.00 -8.11
N HIS A 692 17.06 -40.14 -8.44
CA HIS A 692 15.61 -40.38 -8.36
C HIS A 692 15.21 -41.21 -7.13
N ARG A 693 16.15 -41.92 -6.50
CA ARG A 693 15.91 -42.77 -5.32
C ARG A 693 17.19 -42.88 -4.52
N MET A 694 17.18 -42.33 -3.31
CA MET A 694 18.30 -42.31 -2.38
C MET A 694 17.88 -42.99 -1.08
N ASP A 695 18.75 -43.86 -0.56
CA ASP A 695 18.62 -44.46 0.76
C ASP A 695 19.79 -43.98 1.63
N TYR A 696 19.52 -43.55 2.86
CA TYR A 696 20.58 -43.30 3.84
C TYR A 696 21.07 -44.64 4.38
N THR A 697 22.26 -45.07 3.94
CA THR A 697 22.75 -46.44 4.16
C THR A 697 24.27 -46.44 4.37
N CYS A 698 24.82 -47.59 4.75
CA CYS A 698 26.25 -47.79 4.90
C CYS A 698 26.80 -48.79 3.87
N MET A 699 28.01 -48.55 3.38
CA MET A 699 28.71 -49.44 2.45
C MET A 699 30.15 -49.69 2.88
N GLY A 700 30.64 -50.90 2.60
CA GLY A 700 32.01 -51.29 2.87
C GLY A 700 32.15 -52.74 3.30
N ASP A 701 33.39 -53.18 3.42
CA ASP A 701 33.76 -54.53 3.82
C ASP A 701 33.25 -54.89 5.24
N THR A 702 33.11 -53.88 6.12
CA THR A 702 32.51 -54.01 7.46
C THR A 702 31.07 -54.54 7.38
N ILE A 703 30.28 -54.09 6.41
CA ILE A 703 28.86 -54.48 6.24
C ILE A 703 28.76 -55.94 5.81
N ASN A 704 29.57 -56.32 4.84
CA ASN A 704 29.59 -57.68 4.29
C ASN A 704 29.98 -58.72 5.35
N LEU A 705 30.89 -58.39 6.26
CA LEU A 705 31.25 -59.29 7.35
C LEU A 705 30.07 -59.48 8.31
N GLY A 706 29.38 -58.41 8.73
CA GLY A 706 28.22 -58.51 9.63
C GLY A 706 27.12 -59.43 9.09
N SER A 707 26.71 -59.24 7.82
CA SER A 707 25.69 -60.08 7.18
C SER A 707 26.08 -61.56 7.12
N ARG A 708 27.38 -61.87 7.02
CA ARG A 708 27.85 -63.27 6.99
C ARG A 708 27.88 -63.90 8.36
N LEU A 709 28.21 -63.12 9.40
CA LEU A 709 28.17 -63.60 10.77
C LEU A 709 26.75 -63.96 11.21
N GLU A 710 25.75 -63.19 10.75
CA GLU A 710 24.34 -63.54 10.92
C GLU A 710 24.10 -64.96 10.36
N GLY A 711 24.40 -65.18 9.06
CA GLY A 711 24.16 -66.47 8.41
C GLY A 711 24.89 -67.65 9.05
N SER A 712 26.09 -67.43 9.60
CA SER A 712 26.89 -68.46 10.29
C SER A 712 26.25 -68.97 11.60
N ASN A 713 25.30 -68.23 12.19
CA ASN A 713 24.60 -68.70 13.40
C ASN A 713 23.95 -70.08 13.21
N LYS A 714 23.53 -70.42 11.99
CA LYS A 714 22.91 -71.71 11.66
C LYS A 714 23.89 -72.88 11.80
N GLU A 715 25.16 -72.67 11.44
CA GLU A 715 26.21 -73.70 11.48
C GLU A 715 26.69 -73.97 12.91
N TYR A 716 26.79 -72.91 13.73
CA TYR A 716 27.26 -73.01 15.11
C TYR A 716 26.14 -73.20 16.14
N ALA A 717 24.88 -73.21 15.71
CA ALA A 717 23.69 -73.30 16.58
C ALA A 717 23.64 -72.22 17.68
N THR A 718 24.09 -71.01 17.36
CA THR A 718 24.13 -69.83 18.26
C THR A 718 23.04 -68.82 17.87
N ASN A 719 22.73 -67.84 18.72
CA ASN A 719 21.79 -66.76 18.33
C ASN A 719 22.47 -65.44 17.98
N ILE A 720 23.64 -65.14 18.57
CA ILE A 720 24.35 -63.88 18.35
C ILE A 720 25.83 -64.18 18.10
N ILE A 721 26.33 -63.83 16.93
CA ILE A 721 27.76 -63.89 16.60
C ILE A 721 28.31 -62.48 16.43
N ILE A 722 29.46 -62.23 17.06
CA ILE A 722 30.22 -60.99 16.95
C ILE A 722 31.62 -61.26 16.39
N SER A 723 32.15 -60.31 15.61
CA SER A 723 33.52 -60.41 15.10
C SER A 723 34.55 -60.11 16.19
N GLU A 724 35.82 -60.49 15.96
CA GLU A 724 36.96 -60.04 16.78
C GLU A 724 37.02 -58.52 16.91
N TYR A 725 36.64 -57.78 15.86
CA TYR A 725 36.65 -56.31 15.87
C TYR A 725 35.58 -55.71 16.79
N THR A 726 34.42 -56.36 16.88
CA THR A 726 33.40 -56.00 17.86
C THR A 726 33.85 -56.40 19.26
N TYR A 727 34.32 -57.64 19.42
CA TYR A 727 34.79 -58.18 20.70
C TYR A 727 35.88 -57.33 21.34
N GLU A 728 36.92 -56.95 20.59
CA GLU A 728 38.02 -56.12 21.12
C GLU A 728 37.54 -54.76 21.67
N LYS A 729 36.45 -54.20 21.14
CA LYS A 729 35.87 -52.94 21.63
C LYS A 729 35.09 -53.08 22.94
N VAL A 730 34.65 -54.30 23.30
CA VAL A 730 33.68 -54.52 24.38
C VAL A 730 34.03 -55.65 25.34
N LYS A 731 35.16 -56.35 25.15
CA LYS A 731 35.55 -57.58 25.87
C LYS A 731 35.53 -57.47 27.40
N ASP A 732 35.75 -56.28 27.95
CA ASP A 732 35.73 -56.05 29.41
C ASP A 732 34.32 -55.84 29.98
N ARG A 733 33.30 -55.75 29.12
CA ARG A 733 31.91 -55.42 29.47
C ARG A 733 30.91 -56.50 29.06
N ILE A 734 31.33 -57.51 28.31
CA ILE A 734 30.49 -58.61 27.84
C ILE A 734 31.04 -59.97 28.29
N ILE A 735 30.15 -60.95 28.34
CA ILE A 735 30.48 -62.36 28.47
C ILE A 735 30.36 -62.97 27.07
N ALA A 736 31.46 -63.50 26.55
CA ALA A 736 31.50 -64.12 25.22
C ALA A 736 32.32 -65.40 25.23
N ARG A 737 32.03 -66.32 24.29
CA ARG A 737 32.87 -67.50 24.04
C ARG A 737 33.41 -67.48 22.61
N GLU A 738 34.70 -67.78 22.44
CA GLU A 738 35.28 -67.96 21.12
C GLU A 738 34.66 -69.20 20.46
N LEU A 739 34.19 -69.06 19.22
CA LEU A 739 33.58 -70.14 18.46
C LEU A 739 34.59 -70.79 17.51
N ASP A 740 35.20 -69.98 16.64
CA ASP A 740 36.07 -70.47 15.57
C ASP A 740 36.89 -69.32 14.93
N LEU A 741 37.85 -69.71 14.10
CA LEU A 741 38.64 -68.83 13.23
C LEU A 741 38.19 -69.03 11.77
N VAL A 742 37.22 -68.24 11.34
CA VAL A 742 36.54 -68.45 10.05
C VAL A 742 37.20 -67.68 8.90
N LYS A 743 37.40 -68.36 7.76
CA LYS A 743 37.82 -67.71 6.51
C LYS A 743 36.60 -67.28 5.71
N VAL A 744 36.25 -66.02 5.84
CA VAL A 744 35.09 -65.44 5.17
C VAL A 744 35.41 -65.21 3.68
N LYS A 745 34.56 -65.70 2.76
CA LYS A 745 34.77 -65.64 1.30
C LYS A 745 35.04 -64.21 0.80
N GLY A 746 36.27 -63.89 0.39
CA GLY A 746 36.67 -62.55 -0.05
C GLY A 746 37.57 -61.78 0.94
N LYS A 747 37.83 -62.34 2.13
CA LYS A 747 38.90 -61.90 3.04
C LYS A 747 40.12 -62.82 2.89
N THR A 748 41.32 -62.23 2.91
CA THR A 748 42.59 -62.97 2.86
C THR A 748 43.04 -63.46 4.23
N LYS A 749 42.72 -62.73 5.29
CA LYS A 749 42.97 -63.11 6.69
C LYS A 749 41.70 -63.72 7.30
N PRO A 750 41.78 -64.86 8.00
CA PRO A 750 40.65 -65.38 8.76
C PRO A 750 40.35 -64.47 9.96
N VAL A 751 39.09 -64.42 10.37
CA VAL A 751 38.57 -63.56 11.43
C VAL A 751 38.09 -64.45 12.58
N ARG A 752 38.50 -64.16 13.82
CA ARG A 752 37.94 -64.85 14.99
C ARG A 752 36.52 -64.40 15.22
N ILE A 753 35.64 -65.33 15.56
CA ILE A 753 34.25 -65.05 15.87
C ILE A 753 33.91 -65.54 17.27
N TYR A 754 33.05 -64.80 17.94
CA TYR A 754 32.63 -65.05 19.30
C TYR A 754 31.12 -65.11 19.35
N GLU A 755 30.58 -65.99 20.19
CA GLU A 755 29.18 -65.90 20.59
C GLU A 755 29.05 -64.92 21.75
N LEU A 756 28.14 -63.96 21.60
CA LEU A 756 27.75 -63.06 22.69
C LEU A 756 26.75 -63.79 23.60
N ILE A 757 27.14 -63.99 24.86
CA ILE A 757 26.33 -64.72 25.85
C ILE A 757 25.51 -63.74 26.70
N ASP A 758 26.18 -62.76 27.33
CA ASP A 758 25.51 -61.76 28.17
C ASP A 758 26.38 -60.51 28.39
N LEU A 759 25.90 -59.55 29.17
CA LEU A 759 26.69 -58.44 29.71
C LEU A 759 27.37 -58.84 31.03
N VAL A 760 28.51 -58.24 31.35
CA VAL A 760 29.16 -58.39 32.67
C VAL A 760 28.31 -57.76 33.78
N ASN A 761 27.63 -56.65 33.47
CA ASN A 761 26.69 -55.98 34.38
C ASN A 761 25.29 -55.96 33.77
N GLU A 762 24.36 -56.76 34.31
CA GLU A 762 23.00 -56.84 33.78
C GLU A 762 22.21 -55.52 33.90
N GLU A 763 22.52 -54.68 34.89
CA GLU A 763 21.82 -53.39 35.08
C GLU A 763 22.07 -52.41 33.92
N ASP A 764 23.15 -52.61 33.15
CA ASP A 764 23.45 -51.79 31.97
C ASP A 764 22.34 -51.88 30.91
N LEU A 765 21.59 -52.99 30.82
CA LEU A 765 20.45 -53.09 29.90
C LEU A 765 19.34 -52.08 30.21
N LYS A 766 19.14 -51.74 31.49
CA LYS A 766 18.18 -50.70 31.87
C LYS A 766 18.76 -49.30 31.69
N LEU A 767 20.04 -49.11 32.02
CA LEU A 767 20.71 -47.81 31.98
C LEU A 767 20.95 -47.29 30.55
N LEU A 768 21.26 -48.18 29.59
CA LEU A 768 21.52 -47.82 28.20
C LEU A 768 20.24 -47.55 27.41
N ARG A 769 19.10 -48.10 27.86
CA ARG A 769 17.80 -47.97 27.21
C ARG A 769 17.31 -46.53 27.34
N ARG A 770 17.08 -45.84 26.22
CA ARG A 770 16.42 -44.53 26.23
C ARG A 770 14.90 -44.72 26.17
N PRO A 771 14.11 -43.92 26.89
CA PRO A 771 12.67 -43.94 26.76
C PRO A 771 12.28 -43.47 25.34
N LEU A 772 11.41 -44.23 24.67
CA LEU A 772 10.70 -43.70 23.53
C LEU A 772 9.72 -42.64 24.04
N HIS A 773 9.94 -41.37 23.68
CA HIS A 773 8.90 -40.37 23.87
C HIS A 773 7.72 -40.76 22.99
N SER A 774 6.67 -41.29 23.58
CA SER A 774 5.43 -41.57 22.87
C SER A 774 4.96 -40.26 22.24
N VAL A 775 4.58 -40.35 20.97
CA VAL A 775 4.02 -39.25 20.16
C VAL A 775 2.66 -38.76 20.72
N GLU A 776 2.20 -39.32 21.83
CA GLU A 776 0.88 -39.06 22.43
C GLU A 776 0.73 -37.72 23.15
N GLN A 777 1.80 -36.92 23.33
CA GLN A 777 1.66 -35.57 23.91
C GLN A 777 1.36 -34.45 22.89
N SER A 778 0.91 -34.79 21.67
CA SER A 778 0.53 -33.79 20.65
C SER A 778 -0.82 -34.08 19.98
N ARG A 779 -1.82 -34.50 20.76
CA ARG A 779 -3.22 -34.46 20.33
C ARG A 779 -3.90 -33.19 20.81
#